data_AF-A0A7V2U9G9-F1
#
_entry.id   AF-A0A7V2U9G9-F1
#
_cell.length_a   1.000
_cell.length_b   1.000
_cell.length_c   1.000
_cell.angle_alpha   90.00
_cell.angle_beta   90.00
_cell.angle_gamma   90.00
#
_symmetry.space_group_name_H-M   'P 1'
#
loop_
_entity.id
_entity.type
_entity.pdbx_description
1 polymer ?
#
loop_
_entity_poly.entity_id
_entity_poly.type
_entity_poly.pdbx_seq_one_letter_code
_entity_poly.pdbx_strand_id
1 'polypeptide(L)'
;MSPALTQHQVLPFRLPTSAVLLLSVVLVAAWVGVHALRRRTASRWRKGLLLAAGPAVGFLALLAAMELLQRVVVFATNWWLWPIALAGAVVVEALLLLYALERRIVPHRVGLALAALRVAIALLVVAMLAQPVRSVDLSKSLQRFVAVLVDDSASMHVPDKQLTPAEKVRLAELLAPNAPARHWRIERAARSLREAREKLNAQLDWLASLREAKPDVRQRHLEGRRKAIVEALAAAQATVADEVKLIADTLGGKLPLEPRTATAVTNLKDQLATEAHDRLGQAIEMLASSRLPMVASDPAPVLELLRRAAEALGRLEPRVLALGDALDGAFYASVPPEQRAAIDALALKERFALAQELLHRAARQPGPQAVRRGILGDLAARGYGLRLYNFAAKPTEVSLAEGLRDTTALSGNASIPAGKTGRQDGGVAKPGQPALPSPEHQKTDLAAAIEKVVTEVPAERLAGILLLTDGQHNAPTPIEPLARRVGLAQTPICSVVFGGGAKPTIDAALVALEAPETVFTKDKLYLSADLKLDGLAGKTVRVTLYDGDTPVDSEEIKVEADKLRTRVQLADEPKDTGLHAYRVRIEDVEGEVLATNNERPLSVSVTDDQTRLLIVEGRPRWEFRYLKNLFASRDKTVKLQYVVLHPDEIPDQPPRRRVHASAARPKDEPEATALPENEAEWMKFDVIVLGDVEPSALKEADQKALKRFVEDRAGTLIVIAGPRHMPHAYANSPLADILPVTLRKPDEAQPAQGDPDWLRSPDDAFRIELTPEGRDHVITRLKVDPAENLQTWASLPDLRWRHPIATTKEGAVVLAYALPPNPPDYVKAPEPETRNPRPETAAAEAAAQRQQFIREHALVVTHHAALGRVLFLATDHTWRLRYRVGDTHHHRFWGQVLRWATADKLPAGTNLVKLGTDRPRYSADQPVRLRAKLTQPDLTPVKSDDVAAVVYLGDKPVLRRKLDLIPNSQGIYAADLGRFDGGTYRIELDAPAAKPLLAAEGAEKVAVEFFVEPALPIEQVELSANRGLLERIATLTNGAVADPANPSDALAALGPPTLTLTDRRQWSLWNSWPLLLLIVALAGTEWFLRKRARLA
;
A
#
# COMPACT_ATOMS: atom_id res chain seq x y z
N MET A 1 -32.99 7.08 0.26
CA MET A 1 -33.95 8.10 -0.23
C MET A 1 -35.35 7.52 -0.09
N SER A 2 -36.17 8.04 0.83
CA SER A 2 -37.59 7.68 0.86
C SER A 2 -38.26 8.18 -0.43
N PRO A 3 -39.14 7.40 -1.07
CA PRO A 3 -39.79 7.83 -2.31
C PRO A 3 -40.49 9.17 -2.09
N ALA A 4 -40.37 10.08 -3.05
CA ALA A 4 -41.02 11.37 -3.00
C ALA A 4 -42.54 11.17 -2.97
N LEU A 5 -43.18 11.37 -1.81
CA LEU A 5 -44.63 11.34 -1.68
C LEU A 5 -45.21 12.47 -2.54
N THR A 6 -45.88 12.11 -3.63
CA THR A 6 -46.57 13.03 -4.51
C THR A 6 -48.01 13.23 -4.05
N GLN A 7 -48.54 14.44 -4.23
CA GLN A 7 -49.96 14.70 -3.96
C GLN A 7 -50.83 13.83 -4.87
N HIS A 8 -51.84 13.18 -4.29
CA HIS A 8 -52.83 12.40 -5.04
C HIS A 8 -53.72 13.37 -5.81
N GLN A 9 -53.69 13.35 -7.15
CA GLN A 9 -54.60 14.16 -7.96
C GLN A 9 -56.01 13.57 -7.90
N VAL A 10 -56.90 14.23 -7.17
CA VAL A 10 -58.29 13.76 -6.99
C VAL A 10 -59.27 14.44 -7.95
N LEU A 11 -58.97 15.68 -8.34
CA LEU A 11 -59.72 16.45 -9.36
C LEU A 11 -58.87 16.64 -10.63
N PRO A 12 -59.48 16.63 -11.82
CA PRO A 12 -58.76 16.79 -13.09
C PRO A 12 -58.16 18.19 -13.30
N PHE A 13 -58.57 19.19 -12.49
CA PHE A 13 -58.10 20.58 -12.57
C PHE A 13 -57.71 21.12 -11.20
N ARG A 14 -56.64 21.93 -11.13
CA ARG A 14 -56.22 22.60 -9.90
C ARG A 14 -57.12 23.79 -9.59
N LEU A 15 -58.11 23.59 -8.71
CA LEU A 15 -58.94 24.68 -8.20
C LEU A 15 -58.18 25.49 -7.12
N PRO A 16 -58.47 26.80 -6.98
CA PRO A 16 -57.94 27.61 -5.88
C PRO A 16 -58.53 27.15 -4.53
N THR A 17 -57.78 27.32 -3.44
CA THR A 17 -58.14 26.83 -2.09
C THR A 17 -59.51 27.33 -1.64
N SER A 18 -59.86 28.58 -1.95
CA SER A 18 -61.16 29.18 -1.64
C SER A 18 -62.32 28.49 -2.38
N ALA A 19 -62.13 28.08 -3.63
CA ALA A 19 -63.15 27.38 -4.41
C ALA A 19 -63.36 25.94 -3.90
N VAL A 20 -62.27 25.24 -3.54
CA VAL A 20 -62.37 23.89 -2.94
C VAL A 20 -63.06 23.94 -1.59
N LEU A 21 -62.74 24.95 -0.75
CA LEU A 21 -63.41 25.17 0.53
C LEU A 21 -64.92 25.39 0.32
N LEU A 22 -65.30 26.30 -0.58
CA LEU A 22 -66.71 26.59 -0.86
C LEU A 22 -67.43 25.35 -1.41
N LEU A 23 -66.81 24.61 -2.33
CA LEU A 23 -67.33 23.34 -2.86
C LEU A 23 -67.55 22.31 -1.75
N SER A 24 -66.58 22.15 -0.84
CA SER A 24 -66.69 21.20 0.28
C SER A 24 -67.85 21.56 1.22
N VAL A 25 -68.03 22.85 1.55
CA VAL A 25 -69.13 23.33 2.40
C VAL A 25 -70.47 23.10 1.73
N VAL A 26 -70.60 23.43 0.44
CA VAL A 26 -71.84 23.24 -0.33
C VAL A 26 -72.20 21.75 -0.42
N LEU A 27 -71.23 20.87 -0.68
CA LEU A 27 -71.47 19.42 -0.77
C LEU A 27 -71.83 18.80 0.57
N VAL A 28 -71.21 19.23 1.67
CA VAL A 28 -71.61 18.80 3.03
C VAL A 28 -73.01 19.29 3.37
N ALA A 29 -73.35 20.55 3.05
CA ALA A 29 -74.70 21.09 3.26
C ALA A 29 -75.75 20.34 2.41
N ALA A 30 -75.41 20.00 1.16
CA ALA A 30 -76.24 19.17 0.30
C ALA A 30 -76.43 17.77 0.89
N TRP A 31 -75.37 17.16 1.43
CA TRP A 31 -75.42 15.84 2.08
C TRP A 31 -76.38 15.85 3.28
N VAL A 32 -76.26 16.85 4.16
CA VAL A 32 -77.18 17.05 5.29
C VAL A 32 -78.62 17.32 4.79
N GLY A 33 -78.77 18.11 3.72
CA GLY A 33 -80.05 18.42 3.09
C GLY A 33 -80.77 17.18 2.55
N VAL A 34 -80.04 16.25 1.93
CA VAL A 34 -80.57 14.96 1.46
C VAL A 34 -81.18 14.18 2.62
N HIS A 35 -80.51 14.14 3.79
CA HIS A 35 -81.04 13.49 4.99
C HIS A 35 -82.29 14.18 5.55
N ALA A 36 -82.30 15.53 5.59
CA ALA A 36 -83.45 16.28 6.07
C ALA A 36 -84.68 16.06 5.17
N LEU A 37 -84.49 16.06 3.84
CA LEU A 37 -85.56 15.84 2.86
C LEU A 37 -86.06 14.39 2.87
N ARG A 38 -85.15 13.43 3.06
CA ARG A 38 -85.47 12.00 3.22
C ARG A 38 -86.35 11.73 4.44
N ARG A 39 -86.21 12.51 5.51
CA ARG A 39 -87.06 12.42 6.71
C ARG A 39 -88.45 13.02 6.51
N ARG A 40 -88.60 14.04 5.66
CA ARG A 40 -89.87 14.77 5.45
C ARG A 40 -90.76 14.18 4.35
N THR A 41 -90.20 13.43 3.41
CA THR A 41 -90.95 12.87 2.27
C THR A 41 -91.77 11.64 2.69
N ALA A 42 -93.03 11.53 2.25
CA ALA A 42 -93.89 10.37 2.56
C ALA A 42 -93.89 9.28 1.47
N SER A 43 -93.53 9.62 0.22
CA SER A 43 -93.50 8.71 -0.93
C SER A 43 -92.40 7.64 -0.80
N ARG A 44 -92.76 6.35 -0.95
CA ARG A 44 -91.82 5.22 -0.88
C ARG A 44 -90.76 5.28 -1.97
N TRP A 45 -91.15 5.67 -3.19
CA TRP A 45 -90.22 5.79 -4.32
C TRP A 45 -89.20 6.92 -4.11
N ARG A 46 -89.65 8.11 -3.69
CA ARG A 46 -88.74 9.23 -3.38
C ARG A 46 -87.82 8.92 -2.20
N LYS A 47 -88.29 8.17 -1.19
CA LYS A 47 -87.43 7.68 -0.09
C LYS A 47 -86.34 6.72 -0.57
N GLY A 48 -86.65 5.82 -1.51
CA GLY A 48 -85.67 4.91 -2.10
C GLY A 48 -84.61 5.66 -2.92
N LEU A 49 -85.02 6.63 -3.73
CA LEU A 49 -84.11 7.45 -4.54
C LEU A 49 -83.17 8.30 -3.66
N LEU A 50 -83.67 8.91 -2.59
CA LEU A 50 -82.85 9.66 -1.64
C LEU A 50 -81.95 8.76 -0.77
N LEU A 51 -82.27 7.47 -0.62
CA LEU A 51 -81.44 6.48 0.07
C LEU A 51 -80.21 6.11 -0.76
N ALA A 52 -80.36 6.03 -2.10
CA ALA A 52 -79.25 5.82 -3.03
C ALA A 52 -78.43 7.11 -3.27
N ALA A 53 -79.07 8.28 -3.25
CA ALA A 53 -78.39 9.57 -3.48
C ALA A 53 -77.48 10.01 -2.31
N GLY A 54 -77.80 9.61 -1.08
CA GLY A 54 -77.02 9.97 0.13
C GLY A 54 -75.53 9.60 0.04
N PRO A 55 -75.19 8.31 -0.15
CA PRO A 55 -73.80 7.87 -0.29
C PRO A 55 -73.05 8.55 -1.44
N ALA A 56 -73.72 8.86 -2.55
CA ALA A 56 -73.10 9.52 -3.71
C ALA A 56 -72.73 10.98 -3.41
N VAL A 57 -73.62 11.73 -2.76
CA VAL A 57 -73.34 13.12 -2.35
C VAL A 57 -72.31 13.15 -1.22
N GLY A 58 -72.38 12.20 -0.27
CA GLY A 58 -71.39 12.05 0.79
C GLY A 58 -70.00 11.69 0.28
N PHE A 59 -69.91 10.84 -0.75
CA PHE A 59 -68.66 10.52 -1.41
C PHE A 59 -68.00 11.77 -2.01
N LEU A 60 -68.75 12.58 -2.76
CA LEU A 60 -68.25 13.84 -3.33
C LEU A 60 -67.84 14.84 -2.23
N ALA A 61 -68.59 14.92 -1.13
CA ALA A 61 -68.27 15.79 0.00
C ALA A 61 -66.95 15.38 0.68
N LEU A 62 -66.74 14.08 0.95
CA LEU A 62 -65.50 13.58 1.55
C LEU A 62 -64.31 13.73 0.60
N LEU A 63 -64.51 13.51 -0.69
CA LEU A 63 -63.49 13.65 -1.70
C LEU A 63 -63.01 15.12 -1.82
N ALA A 64 -63.95 16.08 -1.80
CA ALA A 64 -63.63 17.51 -1.73
C ALA A 64 -62.95 17.92 -0.40
N ALA A 65 -63.35 17.32 0.73
CA ALA A 65 -62.72 17.57 2.03
C ALA A 65 -61.29 17.02 2.09
N MET A 66 -61.03 15.86 1.50
CA MET A 66 -59.67 15.30 1.38
C MET A 66 -58.79 16.16 0.47
N GLU A 67 -59.31 16.64 -0.66
CA GLU A 67 -58.61 17.60 -1.54
C GLU A 67 -58.27 18.91 -0.82
N LEU A 68 -59.17 19.41 0.04
CA LEU A 68 -58.88 20.56 0.89
C LEU A 68 -57.77 20.24 1.90
N LEU A 69 -57.82 19.05 2.51
CA LEU A 69 -56.82 18.61 3.50
C LEU A 69 -55.43 18.46 2.87
N GLN A 70 -55.33 18.02 1.60
CA GLN A 70 -54.08 17.95 0.83
C GLN A 70 -53.34 19.29 0.69
N ARG A 71 -54.02 20.41 0.93
CA ARG A 71 -53.40 21.76 0.89
C ARG A 71 -52.48 22.01 2.08
N VAL A 72 -52.65 21.26 3.16
CA VAL A 72 -51.92 21.45 4.42
C VAL A 72 -51.05 20.23 4.76
N VAL A 73 -51.47 19.03 4.34
CA VAL A 73 -50.78 17.77 4.62
C VAL A 73 -50.64 16.93 3.35
N VAL A 74 -49.69 16.00 3.33
CA VAL A 74 -49.52 15.02 2.24
C VAL A 74 -50.03 13.67 2.73
N PHE A 75 -50.83 12.99 1.93
CA PHE A 75 -51.32 11.64 2.27
C PHE A 75 -50.29 10.59 1.86
N ALA A 76 -49.78 9.84 2.84
CA ALA A 76 -48.77 8.81 2.64
C ALA A 76 -49.36 7.43 2.24
N THR A 77 -50.68 7.37 2.02
CA THR A 77 -51.36 6.13 1.62
C THR A 77 -51.01 5.74 0.19
N ASN A 78 -50.77 4.44 -0.03
CA ASN A 78 -50.60 3.85 -1.36
C ASN A 78 -51.93 3.61 -2.08
N TRP A 79 -53.06 3.79 -1.38
CA TRP A 79 -54.39 3.57 -1.93
C TRP A 79 -54.85 4.84 -2.63
N TRP A 80 -55.66 4.70 -3.68
CA TRP A 80 -56.37 5.85 -4.21
C TRP A 80 -57.29 6.44 -3.13
N LEU A 81 -57.50 7.75 -3.13
CA LEU A 81 -58.32 8.40 -2.10
C LEU A 81 -59.82 8.18 -2.30
N TRP A 82 -60.26 7.94 -3.54
CA TRP A 82 -61.67 7.72 -3.85
C TRP A 82 -62.28 6.46 -3.17
N PRO A 83 -61.64 5.28 -3.08
CA PRO A 83 -62.21 4.15 -2.34
C PRO A 83 -62.34 4.44 -0.85
N ILE A 84 -61.39 5.18 -0.26
CA ILE A 84 -61.43 5.58 1.16
C ILE A 84 -62.61 6.54 1.41
N ALA A 85 -62.79 7.53 0.54
CA ALA A 85 -63.92 8.45 0.61
C ALA A 85 -65.27 7.74 0.40
N LEU A 86 -65.34 6.78 -0.53
CA LEU A 86 -66.57 6.04 -0.82
C LEU A 86 -66.96 5.13 0.35
N ALA A 87 -66.00 4.37 0.88
CA ALA A 87 -66.21 3.54 2.06
C ALA A 87 -66.64 4.39 3.26
N GLY A 88 -66.00 5.54 3.48
CA GLY A 88 -66.38 6.49 4.52
C GLY A 88 -67.80 6.99 4.37
N ALA A 89 -68.22 7.38 3.17
CA ALA A 89 -69.57 7.86 2.89
C ALA A 89 -70.63 6.78 3.17
N VAL A 90 -70.38 5.55 2.73
CA VAL A 90 -71.27 4.40 2.98
C VAL A 90 -71.37 4.09 4.47
N VAL A 91 -70.27 4.11 5.22
CA VAL A 91 -70.26 3.89 6.67
C VAL A 91 -71.03 4.98 7.40
N VAL A 92 -70.83 6.25 7.07
CA VAL A 92 -71.56 7.38 7.67
C VAL A 92 -73.06 7.26 7.38
N GLU A 93 -73.45 6.91 6.15
CA GLU A 93 -74.85 6.66 5.77
C GLU A 93 -75.47 5.49 6.53
N ALA A 94 -74.75 4.38 6.65
CA ALA A 94 -75.18 3.23 7.43
C ALA A 94 -75.37 3.58 8.92
N LEU A 95 -74.46 4.37 9.50
CA LEU A 95 -74.58 4.85 10.88
C LEU A 95 -75.81 5.76 11.07
N LEU A 96 -76.07 6.67 10.13
CA LEU A 96 -77.23 7.56 10.18
C LEU A 96 -78.56 6.80 9.96
N LEU A 97 -78.54 5.72 9.18
CA LEU A 97 -79.64 4.78 8.99
C LEU A 97 -79.96 3.97 10.25
N LEU A 98 -78.93 3.36 10.86
CA LEU A 98 -79.05 2.63 12.12
C LEU A 98 -79.53 3.54 13.24
N TYR A 99 -79.06 4.79 13.27
CA TYR A 99 -79.56 5.81 14.19
C TYR A 99 -81.06 6.09 14.01
N ALA A 100 -81.57 6.09 12.77
CA ALA A 100 -83.00 6.27 12.53
C ALA A 100 -83.86 5.12 13.13
N LEU A 101 -83.28 3.93 13.30
CA LEU A 101 -83.89 2.79 13.99
C LEU A 101 -83.78 2.94 15.53
N GLU A 102 -82.61 3.34 16.04
CA GLU A 102 -82.35 3.54 17.48
C GLU A 102 -83.18 4.68 18.12
N ARG A 103 -83.62 5.66 17.32
CA ARG A 103 -84.48 6.80 17.75
C ARG A 103 -85.81 6.40 18.41
N ARG A 104 -86.23 5.14 18.31
CA ARG A 104 -87.44 4.66 18.98
C ARG A 104 -87.23 4.35 20.46
N ILE A 105 -85.97 4.25 20.90
CA ILE A 105 -85.60 3.75 22.24
C ILE A 105 -85.04 4.89 23.12
N VAL A 106 -84.55 6.00 22.53
CA VAL A 106 -83.78 7.04 23.22
C VAL A 106 -84.37 8.43 22.99
N PRO A 107 -84.38 9.34 23.99
CA PRO A 107 -84.76 10.74 23.79
C PRO A 107 -83.94 11.44 22.69
N HIS A 108 -84.63 12.26 21.89
CA HIS A 108 -84.12 12.82 20.63
C HIS A 108 -82.77 13.52 20.73
N ARG A 109 -82.52 14.27 21.82
CA ARG A 109 -81.28 15.02 22.04
C ARG A 109 -80.07 14.11 22.30
N VAL A 110 -80.26 13.08 23.11
CA VAL A 110 -79.19 12.12 23.45
C VAL A 110 -78.84 11.26 22.25
N GLY A 111 -79.86 10.78 21.53
CA GLY A 111 -79.64 10.04 20.30
C GLY A 111 -78.87 10.87 19.26
N LEU A 112 -79.19 12.16 19.11
CA LEU A 112 -78.50 13.02 18.16
C LEU A 112 -77.02 13.21 18.53
N ALA A 113 -76.72 13.35 19.83
CA ALA A 113 -75.36 13.41 20.34
C ALA A 113 -74.58 12.11 20.08
N LEU A 114 -75.18 10.93 20.33
CA LEU A 114 -74.54 9.63 20.07
C LEU A 114 -74.26 9.42 18.57
N ALA A 115 -75.22 9.76 17.70
CA ALA A 115 -75.03 9.68 16.25
C ALA A 115 -73.91 10.62 15.77
N ALA A 116 -73.86 11.84 16.30
CA ALA A 116 -72.81 12.80 15.96
C ALA A 116 -71.42 12.30 16.40
N LEU A 117 -71.30 11.71 17.59
CA LEU A 117 -70.05 11.11 18.07
C LEU A 117 -69.59 9.93 17.20
N ARG A 118 -70.50 9.02 16.82
CA ARG A 118 -70.18 7.88 15.94
C ARG A 118 -69.73 8.33 14.56
N VAL A 119 -70.42 9.30 13.97
CA VAL A 119 -70.03 9.89 12.68
C VAL A 119 -68.67 10.57 12.81
N ALA A 120 -68.40 11.30 13.89
CA ALA A 120 -67.09 11.91 14.12
C ALA A 120 -65.97 10.86 14.24
N ILE A 121 -66.19 9.76 14.96
CA ILE A 121 -65.23 8.64 15.07
C ILE A 121 -65.00 8.00 13.69
N ALA A 122 -66.07 7.72 12.93
CA ALA A 122 -65.96 7.14 11.59
C ALA A 122 -65.16 8.05 10.63
N LEU A 123 -65.40 9.37 10.66
CA LEU A 123 -64.66 10.35 9.87
C LEU A 123 -63.18 10.43 10.29
N LEU A 124 -62.86 10.29 11.58
CA LEU A 124 -61.48 10.21 12.05
C LEU A 124 -60.77 8.96 11.54
N VAL A 125 -61.44 7.80 11.53
CA VAL A 125 -60.88 6.56 10.96
C VAL A 125 -60.65 6.70 9.46
N VAL A 126 -61.59 7.31 8.72
CA VAL A 126 -61.43 7.60 7.29
C VAL A 126 -60.22 8.53 7.05
N ALA A 127 -60.03 9.55 7.89
CA ALA A 127 -58.87 10.43 7.84
C ALA A 127 -57.56 9.68 8.18
N MET A 128 -57.56 8.73 9.12
CA MET A 128 -56.41 7.89 9.45
C MET A 128 -56.01 6.94 8.32
N LEU A 129 -56.98 6.34 7.63
CA LEU A 129 -56.75 5.47 6.48
C LEU A 129 -56.08 6.23 5.32
N ALA A 130 -56.33 7.53 5.21
CA ALA A 130 -55.64 8.40 4.27
C ALA A 130 -54.18 8.70 4.66
N GLN A 131 -53.77 8.36 5.88
CA GLN A 131 -52.41 8.53 6.41
C GLN A 131 -51.82 9.94 6.21
N PRO A 132 -52.42 11.01 6.76
CA PRO A 132 -51.87 12.36 6.66
C PRO A 132 -50.49 12.47 7.35
N VAL A 133 -49.53 13.05 6.61
CA VAL A 133 -48.16 13.33 7.04
C VAL A 133 -47.85 14.79 6.74
N ARG A 134 -47.20 15.49 7.67
CA ARG A 134 -46.68 16.84 7.48
C ARG A 134 -45.19 16.76 7.13
N SER A 135 -44.81 17.20 5.93
CA SER A 135 -43.41 17.31 5.51
C SER A 135 -42.92 18.75 5.63
N VAL A 136 -41.78 18.96 6.28
CA VAL A 136 -41.08 20.26 6.31
C VAL A 136 -39.67 20.05 5.80
N ASP A 137 -39.27 20.85 4.82
CA ASP A 137 -37.90 20.87 4.30
C ASP A 137 -37.09 21.85 5.15
N LEU A 138 -36.16 21.32 5.96
CA LEU A 138 -35.22 22.10 6.77
C LEU A 138 -33.90 22.21 6.00
N SER A 139 -33.53 23.42 5.57
CA SER A 139 -32.22 23.67 4.99
C SER A 139 -31.21 24.01 6.09
N LYS A 140 -30.10 23.26 6.15
CA LYS A 140 -28.95 23.58 7.00
C LYS A 140 -27.76 23.91 6.11
N SER A 141 -27.21 25.11 6.28
CA SER A 141 -25.95 25.50 5.64
C SER A 141 -24.78 25.00 6.49
N LEU A 142 -23.88 24.23 5.89
CA LEU A 142 -22.62 23.78 6.49
C LEU A 142 -21.46 24.52 5.84
N GLN A 143 -20.61 25.14 6.66
CA GLN A 143 -19.33 25.66 6.21
C GLN A 143 -18.38 24.49 5.91
N ARG A 144 -17.72 24.53 4.76
CA ARG A 144 -16.73 23.52 4.35
C ARG A 144 -15.30 24.00 4.59
N PHE A 145 -14.42 23.04 4.82
CA PHE A 145 -13.00 23.23 5.09
C PHE A 145 -12.16 22.80 3.88
N VAL A 146 -11.04 23.48 3.64
CA VAL A 146 -9.98 23.02 2.74
C VAL A 146 -8.83 22.55 3.61
N ALA A 147 -8.41 21.30 3.41
CA ALA A 147 -7.21 20.77 4.04
C ALA A 147 -6.01 21.07 3.14
N VAL A 148 -5.03 21.79 3.68
CA VAL A 148 -3.77 22.12 2.99
C VAL A 148 -2.68 21.22 3.58
N LEU A 149 -2.07 20.39 2.74
CA LEU A 149 -0.98 19.50 3.13
C LEU A 149 0.32 19.97 2.47
N VAL A 150 1.35 20.14 3.27
CA VAL A 150 2.69 20.56 2.85
C VAL A 150 3.66 19.42 3.08
N ASP A 151 4.36 19.05 2.02
CA ASP A 151 5.37 18.00 2.02
C ASP A 151 6.69 18.53 2.59
N ASP A 152 7.22 17.87 3.62
CA ASP A 152 8.47 18.19 4.35
C ASP A 152 9.50 17.04 4.21
N SER A 153 9.36 16.25 3.14
CA SER A 153 10.30 15.18 2.81
C SER A 153 11.66 15.72 2.34
N ALA A 154 12.68 14.87 2.39
CA ALA A 154 14.05 15.25 2.02
C ALA A 154 14.18 15.73 0.56
N SER A 155 13.30 15.30 -0.35
CA SER A 155 13.27 15.79 -1.74
C SER A 155 12.76 17.23 -1.85
N MET A 156 11.93 17.68 -0.90
CA MET A 156 11.45 19.06 -0.80
C MET A 156 12.52 20.03 -0.25
N HIS A 157 13.58 19.52 0.38
CA HIS A 157 14.74 20.30 0.81
C HIS A 157 15.83 20.44 -0.27
N VAL A 158 15.54 20.02 -1.51
CA VAL A 158 16.47 20.17 -2.64
C VAL A 158 16.10 21.41 -3.46
N PRO A 159 17.04 22.34 -3.74
CA PRO A 159 16.77 23.52 -4.55
C PRO A 159 16.61 23.16 -6.03
N ASP A 160 15.70 23.84 -6.73
CA ASP A 160 15.43 23.60 -8.15
C ASP A 160 16.33 24.47 -9.05
N LYS A 161 17.61 24.10 -9.11
CA LYS A 161 18.65 24.86 -9.85
C LYS A 161 18.40 24.90 -11.37
N GLN A 162 17.58 24.00 -11.90
CA GLN A 162 17.40 23.79 -13.34
C GLN A 162 16.09 24.37 -13.89
N LEU A 163 15.40 25.23 -13.13
CA LEU A 163 14.23 25.98 -13.61
C LEU A 163 14.56 26.76 -14.89
N THR A 164 13.65 26.69 -15.86
CA THR A 164 13.76 27.46 -17.11
C THR A 164 13.67 28.98 -16.82
N PRO A 165 14.26 29.83 -17.68
CA PRO A 165 14.10 31.29 -17.56
C PRO A 165 12.64 31.74 -17.42
N ALA A 166 11.73 31.08 -18.15
CA ALA A 166 10.30 31.35 -18.08
C ALA A 166 9.71 31.04 -16.70
N GLU A 167 10.00 29.86 -16.14
CA GLU A 167 9.57 29.46 -14.80
C GLU A 167 10.13 30.39 -13.72
N LYS A 168 11.41 30.77 -13.83
CA LYS A 168 12.06 31.71 -12.90
C LYS A 168 11.36 33.07 -12.88
N VAL A 169 11.06 33.66 -14.04
CA VAL A 169 10.35 34.94 -14.13
C VAL A 169 8.93 34.83 -13.56
N ARG A 170 8.20 33.77 -13.91
CA ARG A 170 6.83 33.53 -13.43
C ARG A 170 6.78 33.36 -11.90
N LEU A 171 7.73 32.59 -11.35
CA LEU A 171 7.89 32.40 -9.91
C LEU A 171 8.27 33.72 -9.22
N ALA A 172 9.20 34.48 -9.79
CA ALA A 172 9.63 35.76 -9.24
C ALA A 172 8.49 36.79 -9.20
N GLU A 173 7.65 36.84 -10.22
CA GLU A 173 6.47 37.70 -10.24
C GLU A 173 5.45 37.36 -9.12
N LEU A 174 5.42 36.07 -8.72
CA LEU A 174 4.55 35.58 -7.66
C LEU A 174 5.19 35.61 -6.28
N LEU A 175 6.51 35.72 -6.13
CA LEU A 175 7.16 35.71 -4.82
C LEU A 175 7.85 37.05 -4.51
N ALA A 176 8.63 37.60 -5.43
CA ALA A 176 9.35 38.85 -5.24
C ALA A 176 8.49 40.10 -5.56
N PRO A 177 8.17 40.96 -4.56
CA PRO A 177 7.35 42.15 -4.80
C PRO A 177 8.04 43.23 -5.65
N ASN A 178 9.38 43.22 -5.71
CA ASN A 178 10.19 44.18 -6.46
C ASN A 178 10.67 43.61 -7.82
N ALA A 179 10.28 42.38 -8.17
CA ALA A 179 10.67 41.80 -9.45
C ALA A 179 9.93 42.47 -10.61
N PRO A 180 10.58 42.62 -11.78
CA PRO A 180 9.96 43.21 -12.95
C PRO A 180 8.79 42.32 -13.42
N ALA A 181 7.59 42.92 -13.54
CA ALA A 181 6.38 42.22 -13.93
C ALA A 181 6.22 42.16 -15.45
N ARG A 182 5.79 41.02 -15.97
CA ARG A 182 5.49 40.85 -17.40
C ARG A 182 4.17 41.54 -17.73
N HIS A 183 4.08 42.16 -18.90
CA HIS A 183 2.85 42.82 -19.37
C HIS A 183 1.86 41.85 -20.03
N TRP A 184 2.26 40.60 -20.27
CA TRP A 184 1.46 39.55 -20.89
C TRP A 184 1.35 38.31 -19.99
N ARG A 185 0.34 37.49 -20.26
CA ARG A 185 0.05 36.22 -19.56
C ARG A 185 -0.43 35.16 -20.56
N ILE A 186 0.45 34.78 -21.48
CA ILE A 186 0.12 33.83 -22.56
C ILE A 186 -0.18 32.43 -21.99
N GLU A 187 0.38 32.09 -20.83
CA GLU A 187 0.04 30.87 -20.09
C GLU A 187 -1.45 30.81 -19.69
N ARG A 188 -2.07 31.97 -19.38
CA ARG A 188 -3.51 32.06 -19.13
C ARG A 188 -4.30 31.93 -20.41
N ALA A 189 -3.79 32.50 -21.51
CA ALA A 189 -4.40 32.38 -22.84
C ALA A 189 -4.55 30.92 -23.27
N ALA A 190 -3.47 30.13 -23.15
CA ALA A 190 -3.50 28.70 -23.44
C ALA A 190 -4.58 27.97 -22.62
N ARG A 191 -4.76 28.34 -21.34
CA ARG A 191 -5.81 27.79 -20.49
C ARG A 191 -7.21 28.20 -20.94
N SER A 192 -7.45 29.47 -21.21
CA SER A 192 -8.72 29.97 -21.73
C SER A 192 -9.14 29.21 -23.00
N LEU A 193 -8.18 28.95 -23.90
CA LEU A 193 -8.39 28.17 -25.12
C LEU A 193 -8.71 26.70 -24.83
N ARG A 194 -8.05 26.08 -23.85
CA ARG A 194 -8.36 24.72 -23.39
C ARG A 194 -9.77 24.62 -22.84
N GLU A 195 -10.16 25.53 -21.94
CA GLU A 195 -11.51 25.58 -21.37
C GLU A 195 -12.58 25.81 -22.44
N ALA A 196 -12.30 26.68 -23.43
CA ALA A 196 -13.17 26.90 -24.57
C ALA A 196 -13.33 25.62 -25.41
N ARG A 197 -12.24 24.88 -25.64
CA ARG A 197 -12.25 23.59 -26.34
C ARG A 197 -13.05 22.51 -25.58
N GLU A 198 -12.91 22.42 -24.27
CA GLU A 198 -13.66 21.46 -23.44
C GLU A 198 -15.16 21.76 -23.47
N LYS A 199 -15.55 23.03 -23.30
CA LYS A 199 -16.95 23.47 -23.41
C LYS A 199 -17.51 23.18 -24.80
N LEU A 200 -16.71 23.37 -25.84
CA LEU A 200 -17.05 23.06 -27.23
C LEU A 200 -17.25 21.55 -27.44
N ASN A 201 -16.35 20.72 -26.93
CA ASN A 201 -16.46 19.25 -27.00
C ASN A 201 -17.72 18.73 -26.31
N ALA A 202 -18.09 19.31 -25.16
CA ALA A 202 -19.35 18.96 -24.49
C ALA A 202 -20.59 19.28 -25.34
N GLN A 203 -20.56 20.33 -26.18
CA GLN A 203 -21.64 20.61 -27.13
C GLN A 203 -21.60 19.68 -28.34
N LEU A 204 -20.41 19.33 -28.83
CA LEU A 204 -20.19 18.39 -29.93
C LEU A 204 -20.77 17.00 -29.63
N ASP A 205 -20.49 16.45 -28.45
CA ASP A 205 -20.99 15.13 -28.04
C ASP A 205 -22.53 15.10 -28.02
N TRP A 206 -23.15 16.18 -27.52
CA TRP A 206 -24.60 16.31 -27.54
C TRP A 206 -25.15 16.44 -28.96
N LEU A 207 -24.56 17.30 -29.81
CA LEU A 207 -25.00 17.47 -31.20
C LEU A 207 -24.82 16.17 -32.02
N ALA A 208 -23.77 15.39 -31.74
CA ALA A 208 -23.53 14.10 -32.38
C ALA A 208 -24.62 13.07 -32.02
N SER A 209 -25.11 13.08 -30.78
CA SER A 209 -26.22 12.20 -30.34
C SER A 209 -27.53 12.43 -31.11
N LEU A 210 -27.73 13.62 -31.68
CA LEU A 210 -28.92 13.96 -32.46
C LEU A 210 -28.97 13.33 -33.85
N ARG A 211 -27.86 12.77 -34.34
CA ARG A 211 -27.78 12.12 -35.66
C ARG A 211 -28.71 10.92 -35.76
N GLU A 212 -28.91 10.21 -34.65
CA GLU A 212 -29.75 9.00 -34.57
C GLU A 212 -31.25 9.31 -34.39
N ALA A 213 -31.60 10.56 -34.06
CA ALA A 213 -32.99 10.97 -33.86
C ALA A 213 -33.72 11.27 -35.18
N LYS A 214 -35.03 10.98 -35.24
CA LYS A 214 -35.92 11.34 -36.35
C LYS A 214 -35.95 12.88 -36.57
N PRO A 215 -36.14 13.38 -37.81
CA PRO A 215 -36.08 14.82 -38.12
C PRO A 215 -36.97 15.72 -37.24
N ASP A 216 -38.22 15.32 -37.00
CA ASP A 216 -39.17 16.09 -36.18
C ASP A 216 -38.75 16.17 -34.70
N VAL A 217 -38.13 15.09 -34.21
CA VAL A 217 -37.60 14.99 -32.84
C VAL A 217 -36.34 15.84 -32.72
N ARG A 218 -35.46 15.78 -33.74
CA ARG A 218 -34.24 16.60 -33.84
C ARG A 218 -34.57 18.09 -33.82
N GLN A 219 -35.58 18.51 -34.58
CA GLN A 219 -36.02 19.91 -34.61
C GLN A 219 -36.49 20.38 -33.23
N ARG A 220 -37.33 19.62 -32.53
CA ARG A 220 -37.79 19.98 -31.17
C ARG A 220 -36.66 20.06 -30.15
N HIS A 221 -35.72 19.12 -30.18
CA HIS A 221 -34.55 19.14 -29.29
C HIS A 221 -33.62 20.32 -29.58
N LEU A 222 -33.41 20.65 -30.86
CA LEU A 222 -32.64 21.84 -31.26
C LEU A 222 -33.35 23.12 -30.82
N GLU A 223 -34.66 23.26 -31.03
CA GLU A 223 -35.44 24.44 -30.59
C GLU A 223 -35.34 24.66 -29.07
N GLY A 224 -35.37 23.59 -28.27
CA GLY A 224 -35.28 23.67 -26.81
C GLY A 224 -33.89 24.04 -26.27
N ARG A 225 -32.80 23.72 -26.98
CA ARG A 225 -31.41 23.91 -26.50
C ARG A 225 -30.57 24.89 -27.33
N ARG A 226 -31.08 25.39 -28.46
CA ARG A 226 -30.38 26.31 -29.38
C ARG A 226 -29.74 27.49 -28.66
N LYS A 227 -30.51 28.17 -27.80
CA LYS A 227 -30.06 29.38 -27.10
C LYS A 227 -28.80 29.10 -26.27
N ALA A 228 -28.81 28.01 -25.50
CA ALA A 228 -27.67 27.62 -24.67
C ALA A 228 -26.43 27.25 -25.50
N ILE A 229 -26.63 26.59 -26.66
CA ILE A 229 -25.52 26.20 -27.55
C ILE A 229 -24.91 27.42 -28.21
N VAL A 230 -25.73 28.31 -28.77
CA VAL A 230 -25.25 29.55 -29.38
C VAL A 230 -24.53 30.42 -28.36
N GLU A 231 -25.03 30.54 -27.13
CA GLU A 231 -24.35 31.25 -26.04
C GLU A 231 -22.99 30.61 -25.69
N ALA A 232 -22.90 29.28 -25.63
CA ALA A 232 -21.64 28.57 -25.36
C ALA A 232 -20.61 28.76 -26.49
N LEU A 233 -21.06 28.67 -27.76
CA LEU A 233 -20.19 28.89 -28.93
C LEU A 233 -19.74 30.35 -29.04
N ALA A 234 -20.63 31.31 -28.76
CA ALA A 234 -20.29 32.73 -28.76
C ALA A 234 -19.28 33.06 -27.64
N ALA A 235 -19.43 32.46 -26.46
CA ALA A 235 -18.46 32.61 -25.37
C ALA A 235 -17.08 32.05 -25.75
N ALA A 236 -17.04 30.87 -26.41
CA ALA A 236 -15.79 30.30 -26.93
C ALA A 236 -15.17 31.20 -28.01
N GLN A 237 -15.99 31.71 -28.95
CA GLN A 237 -15.53 32.61 -30.01
C GLN A 237 -14.96 33.94 -29.47
N ALA A 238 -15.62 34.53 -28.45
CA ALA A 238 -15.15 35.72 -27.76
C ALA A 238 -13.82 35.48 -27.04
N THR A 239 -13.69 34.33 -26.37
CA THR A 239 -12.43 33.93 -25.73
C THR A 239 -11.29 33.88 -26.75
N VAL A 240 -11.50 33.23 -27.91
CA VAL A 240 -10.48 33.18 -28.97
C VAL A 240 -10.14 34.57 -29.49
N ALA A 241 -11.12 35.47 -29.63
CA ALA A 241 -10.91 36.84 -30.08
C ALA A 241 -10.04 37.65 -29.10
N ASP A 242 -10.33 37.53 -27.80
CA ASP A 242 -9.56 38.21 -26.75
C ASP A 242 -8.10 37.74 -26.73
N GLU A 243 -7.86 36.43 -26.90
CA GLU A 243 -6.49 35.91 -26.94
C GLU A 243 -5.75 36.30 -28.23
N VAL A 244 -6.42 36.33 -29.38
CA VAL A 244 -5.85 36.85 -30.64
C VAL A 244 -5.44 38.32 -30.48
N LYS A 245 -6.25 39.11 -29.78
CA LYS A 245 -5.93 40.52 -29.48
C LYS A 245 -4.75 40.64 -28.52
N LEU A 246 -4.71 39.84 -27.45
CA LEU A 246 -3.58 39.81 -26.51
C LEU A 246 -2.25 39.51 -27.23
N ILE A 247 -2.25 38.51 -28.12
CA ILE A 247 -1.09 38.14 -28.93
C ILE A 247 -0.70 39.29 -29.89
N ALA A 248 -1.67 39.97 -30.50
CA ALA A 248 -1.41 41.13 -31.36
C ALA A 248 -0.79 42.31 -30.58
N ASP A 249 -1.30 42.60 -29.39
CA ASP A 249 -0.82 43.69 -28.54
C ASP A 249 0.62 43.42 -28.02
N THR A 250 1.00 42.15 -27.81
CA THR A 250 2.39 41.79 -27.44
C THR A 250 3.41 42.09 -28.52
N LEU A 251 3.01 42.10 -29.80
CA LEU A 251 3.88 42.43 -30.94
C LEU A 251 4.12 43.94 -31.12
N GLY A 252 3.35 44.81 -30.45
CA GLY A 252 3.38 46.27 -30.62
C GLY A 252 4.63 47.00 -30.12
N GLY A 253 5.81 46.36 -30.09
CA GLY A 253 7.10 47.03 -29.91
C GLY A 253 7.66 47.12 -28.49
N LYS A 254 7.17 46.30 -27.54
CA LYS A 254 7.60 46.35 -26.13
C LYS A 254 8.73 45.38 -25.75
N LEU A 255 9.14 44.48 -26.66
CA LEU A 255 10.18 43.48 -26.42
C LEU A 255 11.02 43.23 -27.69
N PRO A 256 12.36 43.16 -27.59
CA PRO A 256 13.18 42.69 -28.71
C PRO A 256 12.95 41.18 -28.90
N LEU A 257 12.32 40.80 -30.02
CA LEU A 257 12.06 39.40 -30.37
C LEU A 257 13.03 38.92 -31.45
N GLU A 258 13.44 37.65 -31.37
CA GLU A 258 14.13 37.01 -32.48
C GLU A 258 13.22 36.93 -33.72
N PRO A 259 13.75 37.05 -34.95
CA PRO A 259 12.95 36.99 -36.17
C PRO A 259 12.09 35.73 -36.29
N ARG A 260 12.63 34.58 -35.85
CA ARG A 260 11.91 33.29 -35.83
C ARG A 260 10.70 33.32 -34.90
N THR A 261 10.86 33.88 -33.70
CA THR A 261 9.78 34.02 -32.72
C THR A 261 8.72 35.00 -33.20
N ALA A 262 9.13 36.12 -33.80
CA ALA A 262 8.19 37.10 -34.38
C ALA A 262 7.32 36.47 -35.49
N THR A 263 7.90 35.70 -36.41
CA THR A 263 7.15 34.98 -37.43
C THR A 263 6.22 33.92 -36.82
N ALA A 264 6.68 33.19 -35.79
CA ALA A 264 5.87 32.20 -35.11
C ALA A 264 4.62 32.82 -34.44
N VAL A 265 4.76 34.01 -33.84
CA VAL A 265 3.64 34.76 -33.25
C VAL A 265 2.61 35.14 -34.30
N THR A 266 3.04 35.72 -35.43
CA THR A 266 2.14 36.13 -36.53
C THR A 266 1.37 34.94 -37.08
N ASN A 267 2.07 33.84 -37.38
CA ASN A 267 1.44 32.62 -37.86
C ASN A 267 0.42 32.06 -36.87
N LEU A 268 0.73 32.08 -35.57
CA LEU A 268 -0.16 31.59 -34.53
C LEU A 268 -1.42 32.44 -34.38
N LYS A 269 -1.26 33.77 -34.41
CA LYS A 269 -2.36 34.74 -34.41
C LYS A 269 -3.31 34.51 -35.58
N ASP A 270 -2.77 34.41 -36.80
CA ASP A 270 -3.57 34.26 -38.02
C ASP A 270 -4.27 32.89 -38.06
N GLN A 271 -3.62 31.85 -37.55
CA GLN A 271 -4.22 30.51 -37.40
C GLN A 271 -5.35 30.52 -36.36
N LEU A 272 -5.19 31.15 -35.20
CA LEU A 272 -6.28 31.23 -34.21
C LEU A 272 -7.49 32.01 -34.74
N ALA A 273 -7.26 33.11 -35.47
CA ALA A 273 -8.33 33.88 -36.11
C ALA A 273 -9.06 33.05 -37.18
N THR A 274 -8.32 32.49 -38.13
CA THR A 274 -8.92 31.82 -39.31
C THR A 274 -9.45 30.43 -38.98
N GLU A 275 -8.71 29.65 -38.18
CA GLU A 275 -8.99 28.23 -37.98
C GLU A 275 -9.92 27.93 -36.81
N ALA A 276 -10.01 28.82 -35.83
CA ALA A 276 -10.90 28.66 -34.67
C ALA A 276 -11.99 29.74 -34.64
N HIS A 277 -11.64 31.03 -34.62
CA HIS A 277 -12.62 32.12 -34.48
C HIS A 277 -13.63 32.17 -35.64
N ASP A 278 -13.16 32.20 -36.89
CA ASP A 278 -14.05 32.28 -38.06
C ASP A 278 -14.95 31.05 -38.20
N ARG A 279 -14.42 29.85 -37.90
CA ARG A 279 -15.20 28.59 -37.97
C ARG A 279 -16.28 28.52 -36.90
N LEU A 280 -16.00 29.01 -35.69
CA LEU A 280 -17.03 29.15 -34.65
C LEU A 280 -18.11 30.15 -35.07
N GLY A 281 -17.72 31.26 -35.70
CA GLY A 281 -18.66 32.24 -36.28
C GLY A 281 -19.57 31.62 -37.34
N GLN A 282 -19.01 30.85 -38.28
CA GLN A 282 -19.79 30.14 -39.31
C GLN A 282 -20.78 29.13 -38.68
N ALA A 283 -20.37 28.39 -37.65
CA ALA A 283 -21.25 27.46 -36.95
C ALA A 283 -22.40 28.16 -36.21
N ILE A 284 -22.13 29.32 -35.58
CA ILE A 284 -23.14 30.16 -34.94
C ILE A 284 -24.17 30.65 -35.98
N GLU A 285 -23.71 31.07 -37.16
CA GLU A 285 -24.58 31.53 -38.25
C GLU A 285 -25.48 30.39 -38.79
N MET A 286 -24.96 29.17 -38.89
CA MET A 286 -25.76 28.00 -39.30
C MET A 286 -26.83 27.61 -38.26
N LEU A 287 -26.56 27.84 -36.97
CA LEU A 287 -27.50 27.60 -35.88
C LEU A 287 -28.50 28.76 -35.65
N ALA A 288 -28.47 29.80 -36.50
CA ALA A 288 -29.42 30.89 -36.48
C ALA A 288 -30.85 30.43 -36.81
N SER A 289 -31.86 31.17 -36.32
CA SER A 289 -33.27 30.79 -36.42
C SER A 289 -33.77 30.57 -37.85
N SER A 290 -33.20 31.28 -38.84
CA SER A 290 -33.56 31.16 -40.25
C SER A 290 -33.01 29.91 -40.93
N ARG A 291 -31.96 29.28 -40.39
CA ARG A 291 -31.28 28.09 -40.97
C ARG A 291 -31.48 26.82 -40.13
N LEU A 292 -32.18 26.90 -39.01
CA LEU A 292 -32.46 25.77 -38.11
C LEU A 292 -33.13 24.55 -38.81
N PRO A 293 -34.10 24.71 -39.73
CA PRO A 293 -34.70 23.57 -40.43
C PRO A 293 -33.69 22.81 -41.31
N MET A 294 -32.71 23.51 -41.88
CA MET A 294 -31.63 22.92 -42.66
C MET A 294 -30.71 22.07 -41.76
N VAL A 295 -30.33 22.59 -40.59
CA VAL A 295 -29.53 21.84 -39.61
C VAL A 295 -30.30 20.66 -39.01
N ALA A 296 -31.62 20.79 -38.85
CA ALA A 296 -32.48 19.68 -38.42
C ALA A 296 -32.58 18.57 -39.48
N SER A 297 -32.50 18.90 -40.78
CA SER A 297 -32.43 17.89 -41.85
C SER A 297 -31.09 17.15 -41.88
N ASP A 298 -29.98 17.89 -41.81
CA ASP A 298 -28.63 17.33 -41.76
C ASP A 298 -27.71 18.15 -40.84
N PRO A 299 -27.33 17.62 -39.65
CA PRO A 299 -26.42 18.30 -38.74
C PRO A 299 -24.93 18.16 -39.13
N ALA A 300 -24.59 17.35 -40.14
CA ALA A 300 -23.19 17.05 -40.48
C ALA A 300 -22.32 18.29 -40.79
N PRO A 301 -22.80 19.32 -41.52
CA PRO A 301 -21.98 20.51 -41.80
C PRO A 301 -21.61 21.32 -40.55
N VAL A 302 -22.53 21.45 -39.59
CA VAL A 302 -22.29 22.15 -38.32
C VAL A 302 -21.34 21.34 -37.44
N LEU A 303 -21.54 20.02 -37.38
CA LEU A 303 -20.65 19.11 -36.65
C LEU A 303 -19.21 19.17 -37.18
N GLU A 304 -19.03 19.20 -38.50
CA GLU A 304 -17.71 19.28 -39.11
C GLU A 304 -16.99 20.61 -38.79
N LEU A 305 -17.71 21.74 -38.86
CA LEU A 305 -17.15 23.05 -38.49
C LEU A 305 -16.69 23.09 -37.02
N LEU A 306 -17.55 22.62 -36.11
CA LEU A 306 -17.25 22.60 -34.68
C LEU A 306 -16.11 21.62 -34.36
N ARG A 307 -16.08 20.45 -35.01
CA ARG A 307 -15.00 19.47 -34.84
C ARG A 307 -13.66 20.04 -35.30
N ARG A 308 -13.61 20.67 -36.48
CA ARG A 308 -12.40 21.32 -36.98
C ARG A 308 -11.93 22.48 -36.10
N ALA A 309 -12.87 23.26 -35.53
CA ALA A 309 -12.55 24.30 -34.56
C ALA A 309 -11.94 23.71 -33.28
N ALA A 310 -12.51 22.62 -32.75
CA ALA A 310 -11.98 21.92 -31.58
C ALA A 310 -10.60 21.29 -31.83
N GLU A 311 -10.40 20.66 -32.99
CA GLU A 311 -9.12 20.11 -33.43
C GLU A 311 -8.05 21.20 -33.62
N ALA A 312 -8.44 22.35 -34.20
CA ALA A 312 -7.56 23.51 -34.33
C ALA A 312 -7.14 24.05 -32.96
N LEU A 313 -8.07 24.25 -32.04
CA LEU A 313 -7.76 24.67 -30.67
C LEU A 313 -6.81 23.69 -29.97
N GLY A 314 -7.03 22.37 -30.14
CA GLY A 314 -6.18 21.35 -29.53
C GLY A 314 -4.76 21.31 -30.06
N ARG A 315 -4.56 21.62 -31.35
CA ARG A 315 -3.23 21.70 -31.98
C ARG A 315 -2.52 23.03 -31.68
N LEU A 316 -3.27 24.13 -31.57
CA LEU A 316 -2.70 25.47 -31.37
C LEU A 316 -2.40 25.77 -29.90
N GLU A 317 -3.15 25.20 -28.95
CA GLU A 317 -2.95 25.38 -27.51
C GLU A 317 -1.48 25.12 -27.05
N PRO A 318 -0.83 23.98 -27.37
CA PRO A 318 0.57 23.74 -26.98
C PRO A 318 1.55 24.74 -27.60
N ARG A 319 1.24 25.27 -28.78
CA ARG A 319 2.06 26.27 -29.48
C ARG A 319 1.94 27.65 -28.84
N VAL A 320 0.77 28.00 -28.32
CA VAL A 320 0.56 29.20 -27.50
C VAL A 320 1.39 29.13 -26.23
N LEU A 321 1.41 27.97 -25.54
CA LEU A 321 2.22 27.78 -24.35
C LEU A 321 3.73 27.91 -24.63
N ALA A 322 4.22 27.22 -25.66
CA ALA A 322 5.62 27.29 -26.09
C ALA A 322 6.04 28.72 -26.50
N LEU A 323 5.13 29.48 -27.13
CA LEU A 323 5.35 30.89 -27.42
C LEU A 323 5.49 31.71 -26.13
N GLY A 324 4.63 31.48 -25.14
CA GLY A 324 4.71 32.12 -23.83
C GLY A 324 6.09 31.92 -23.18
N ASP A 325 6.60 30.69 -23.19
CA ASP A 325 7.93 30.37 -22.65
C ASP A 325 9.05 31.12 -23.39
N ALA A 326 8.96 31.21 -24.73
CA ALA A 326 9.93 31.94 -25.54
C ALA A 326 9.91 33.46 -25.26
N LEU A 327 8.72 34.06 -25.09
CA LEU A 327 8.59 35.47 -24.74
C LEU A 327 9.11 35.76 -23.33
N ASP A 328 8.84 34.87 -22.38
CA ASP A 328 9.34 35.01 -21.01
C ASP A 328 10.86 34.87 -20.94
N GLY A 329 11.44 33.98 -21.76
CA GLY A 329 12.89 33.88 -21.92
C GLY A 329 13.50 35.15 -22.53
N ALA A 330 12.87 35.74 -23.55
CA ALA A 330 13.32 37.01 -24.13
C ALA A 330 13.21 38.18 -23.13
N PHE A 331 12.17 38.17 -22.29
CA PHE A 331 12.03 39.13 -21.19
C PHE A 331 13.10 38.93 -20.12
N TYR A 332 13.35 37.69 -19.70
CA TYR A 332 14.42 37.38 -18.76
C TYR A 332 15.78 37.91 -19.25
N ALA A 333 16.07 37.76 -20.54
CA ALA A 333 17.28 38.26 -21.17
C ALA A 333 17.36 39.81 -21.25
N SER A 334 16.22 40.51 -21.24
CA SER A 334 16.17 41.98 -21.24
C SER A 334 16.20 42.61 -19.85
N VAL A 335 15.95 41.84 -18.78
CA VAL A 335 16.02 42.30 -17.38
C VAL A 335 17.46 42.65 -16.98
N PRO A 336 17.72 43.79 -16.30
CA PRO A 336 19.05 44.18 -15.83
C PRO A 336 19.72 43.11 -14.93
N PRO A 337 21.07 42.99 -14.93
CA PRO A 337 21.79 41.94 -14.21
C PRO A 337 21.48 41.86 -12.71
N GLU A 338 21.32 43.00 -12.03
CA GLU A 338 21.01 43.06 -10.60
C GLU A 338 19.63 42.46 -10.27
N GLN A 339 18.62 42.77 -11.10
CA GLN A 339 17.27 42.22 -10.95
C GLN A 339 17.22 40.75 -11.37
N ARG A 340 18.03 40.35 -12.35
CA ARG A 340 18.17 38.95 -12.77
C ARG A 340 18.76 38.08 -11.66
N ALA A 341 19.78 38.57 -10.96
CA ALA A 341 20.35 37.87 -9.80
C ALA A 341 19.32 37.65 -8.69
N ALA A 342 18.41 38.61 -8.46
CA ALA A 342 17.31 38.44 -7.51
C ALA A 342 16.28 37.39 -7.95
N ILE A 343 16.03 37.25 -9.26
CA ILE A 343 15.19 36.20 -9.85
C ILE A 343 15.87 34.83 -9.71
N ASP A 344 17.16 34.74 -10.01
CA ASP A 344 17.95 33.51 -9.87
C ASP A 344 18.06 33.05 -8.41
N ALA A 345 18.17 33.98 -7.46
CA ALA A 345 18.22 33.68 -6.04
C ALA A 345 16.96 32.95 -5.52
N LEU A 346 15.80 33.16 -6.16
CA LEU A 346 14.58 32.42 -5.82
C LEU A 346 14.63 30.95 -6.26
N ALA A 347 15.30 30.65 -7.38
CA ALA A 347 15.47 29.27 -7.86
C ALA A 347 16.46 28.47 -6.99
N LEU A 348 17.32 29.16 -6.23
CA LEU A 348 18.26 28.54 -5.29
C LEU A 348 17.64 28.23 -3.92
N LYS A 349 16.39 28.64 -3.66
CA LYS A 349 15.68 28.27 -2.43
C LYS A 349 15.21 26.81 -2.51
N GLU A 350 15.11 26.18 -1.34
CA GLU A 350 14.51 24.85 -1.19
C GLU A 350 13.02 24.86 -1.61
N ARG A 351 12.53 23.74 -2.17
CA ARG A 351 11.11 23.61 -2.59
C ARG A 351 10.16 23.82 -1.42
N PHE A 352 10.50 23.31 -0.24
CA PHE A 352 9.73 23.50 0.99
C PHE A 352 9.63 24.98 1.39
N ALA A 353 10.75 25.71 1.36
CA ALA A 353 10.77 27.15 1.64
C ALA A 353 9.91 27.94 0.62
N LEU A 354 9.95 27.56 -0.66
CA LEU A 354 9.08 28.13 -1.69
C LEU A 354 7.60 27.82 -1.45
N ALA A 355 7.26 26.60 -1.03
CA ALA A 355 5.91 26.20 -0.68
C ALA A 355 5.36 27.03 0.50
N GLN A 356 6.16 27.23 1.55
CA GLN A 356 5.80 28.09 2.67
C GLN A 356 5.60 29.55 2.24
N GLU A 357 6.50 30.10 1.41
CA GLU A 357 6.37 31.48 0.93
C GLU A 357 5.08 31.69 0.10
N LEU A 358 4.69 30.70 -0.72
CA LEU A 358 3.43 30.70 -1.47
C LEU A 358 2.19 30.64 -0.57
N LEU A 359 2.24 29.87 0.52
CA LEU A 359 1.14 29.76 1.49
C LEU A 359 0.85 31.08 2.20
N HIS A 360 1.92 31.76 2.63
CA HIS A 360 1.83 32.88 3.58
C HIS A 360 1.88 34.28 2.96
N ARG A 361 2.14 34.41 1.64
CA ARG A 361 2.43 35.71 1.02
C ARG A 361 1.46 36.82 1.46
N ALA A 362 2.00 37.87 2.08
CA ALA A 362 1.34 39.15 2.28
C ALA A 362 2.16 40.23 1.56
N ALA A 363 2.05 40.33 0.24
CA ALA A 363 2.78 41.36 -0.49
C ALA A 363 2.10 42.73 -0.29
N ARG A 364 2.80 43.68 0.34
CA ARG A 364 2.43 45.11 0.32
C ARG A 364 2.95 45.72 -0.98
N GLN A 365 2.05 46.11 -1.88
CA GLN A 365 2.39 47.05 -2.96
C GLN A 365 2.06 48.49 -2.50
N PRO A 366 2.89 49.50 -2.83
CA PRO A 366 2.50 50.90 -2.67
C PRO A 366 1.58 51.30 -3.84
N GLY A 367 0.28 51.39 -3.59
CA GLY A 367 -0.71 51.88 -4.55
C GLY A 367 -2.14 51.43 -4.22
N PRO A 368 -3.19 52.11 -4.74
CA PRO A 368 -4.59 51.82 -4.42
C PRO A 368 -5.16 50.53 -5.07
N GLN A 369 -4.31 49.66 -5.63
CA GLN A 369 -4.70 48.37 -6.20
C GLN A 369 -4.30 47.20 -5.28
N ALA A 370 -5.25 46.30 -5.08
CA ALA A 370 -5.32 45.18 -4.13
C ALA A 370 -4.02 44.53 -3.61
N VAL A 371 -4.00 44.29 -2.28
CA VAL A 371 -3.10 43.34 -1.59
C VAL A 371 -3.17 41.98 -2.30
N ARG A 372 -2.06 41.50 -2.89
CA ARG A 372 -1.96 40.10 -3.34
C ARG A 372 -1.85 39.21 -2.10
N ARG A 373 -2.89 38.41 -1.85
CA ARG A 373 -3.00 37.44 -0.74
C ARG A 373 -2.30 36.14 -1.17
N GLY A 374 -1.64 35.46 -0.25
CA GLY A 374 -1.11 34.10 -0.43
C GLY A 374 -2.26 33.08 -0.47
N ILE A 375 -1.94 31.80 -0.72
CA ILE A 375 -2.95 30.74 -0.88
C ILE A 375 -3.93 30.69 0.30
N LEU A 376 -3.43 30.80 1.54
CA LEU A 376 -4.28 30.78 2.74
C LEU A 376 -5.21 32.01 2.78
N GLY A 377 -4.71 33.17 2.37
CA GLY A 377 -5.50 34.40 2.32
C GLY A 377 -6.56 34.37 1.22
N ASP A 378 -6.27 33.75 0.08
CA ASP A 378 -7.22 33.56 -1.03
C ASP A 378 -8.33 32.57 -0.66
N LEU A 379 -7.99 31.47 0.01
CA LEU A 379 -8.98 30.51 0.48
C LEU A 379 -9.87 31.12 1.59
N ALA A 380 -9.28 31.86 2.53
CA ALA A 380 -10.04 32.57 3.54
C ALA A 380 -10.96 33.64 2.92
N ALA A 381 -10.51 34.35 1.88
CA ALA A 381 -11.31 35.32 1.14
C ALA A 381 -12.57 34.71 0.49
N ARG A 382 -12.46 33.47 0.03
CA ARG A 382 -13.55 32.70 -0.57
C ARG A 382 -14.50 32.08 0.47
N GLY A 383 -14.22 32.25 1.77
CA GLY A 383 -15.09 31.81 2.87
C GLY A 383 -14.86 30.37 3.36
N TYR A 384 -13.78 29.71 2.96
CA TYR A 384 -13.44 28.36 3.43
C TYR A 384 -12.91 28.37 4.87
N GLY A 385 -13.23 27.33 5.63
CA GLY A 385 -12.45 26.98 6.82
C GLY A 385 -11.11 26.35 6.40
N LEU A 386 -10.05 26.53 7.18
CA LEU A 386 -8.70 26.04 6.82
C LEU A 386 -8.17 25.09 7.88
N ARG A 387 -7.52 24.01 7.43
CA ARG A 387 -6.68 23.14 8.27
C ARG A 387 -5.37 22.88 7.57
N LEU A 388 -4.26 23.00 8.30
CA LEU A 388 -2.91 22.87 7.75
C LEU A 388 -2.25 21.61 8.32
N TYR A 389 -1.62 20.84 7.45
CA TYR A 389 -0.92 19.61 7.79
C TYR A 389 0.48 19.64 7.16
N ASN A 390 1.51 19.28 7.92
CA ASN A 390 2.82 18.94 7.36
C ASN A 390 2.96 17.42 7.34
N PHE A 391 3.63 16.87 6.33
CA PHE A 391 3.84 15.44 6.25
C PHE A 391 5.18 15.08 5.58
N ALA A 392 5.76 13.99 6.07
CA ALA A 392 6.81 13.22 5.39
C ALA A 392 6.46 11.73 5.58
N ALA A 393 7.07 11.05 6.55
CA ALA A 393 6.65 9.69 6.95
C ALA A 393 5.30 9.66 7.70
N LYS A 394 5.00 10.70 8.50
CA LYS A 394 3.75 10.81 9.27
C LYS A 394 3.16 12.22 9.14
N PRO A 395 1.84 12.36 8.91
CA PRO A 395 1.19 13.65 8.86
C PRO A 395 0.92 14.22 10.26
N THR A 396 1.24 15.49 10.47
CA THR A 396 0.98 16.27 11.70
C THR A 396 0.16 17.52 11.39
N GLU A 397 -0.92 17.77 12.15
CA GLU A 397 -1.69 19.02 12.01
C GLU A 397 -0.90 20.16 12.67
N VAL A 398 -0.74 21.27 11.97
CA VAL A 398 0.00 22.44 12.43
C VAL A 398 -0.99 23.57 12.70
N SER A 399 -0.82 24.28 13.82
CA SER A 399 -1.62 25.47 14.10
C SER A 399 -1.41 26.52 13.00
N LEU A 400 -2.48 27.16 12.55
CA LEU A 400 -2.41 28.27 11.59
C LEU A 400 -1.44 29.38 12.05
N ALA A 401 -1.26 29.57 13.37
CA ALA A 401 -0.32 30.55 13.94
C ALA A 401 1.13 30.04 14.06
N GLU A 402 1.35 28.73 14.19
CA GLU A 402 2.69 28.12 14.19
C GLU A 402 3.23 27.94 12.77
N GLY A 403 2.38 27.53 11.82
CA GLY A 403 2.74 27.51 10.39
C GLY A 403 3.13 28.90 9.85
N LEU A 404 2.64 29.98 10.48
CA LEU A 404 3.01 31.37 10.17
C LEU A 404 4.38 31.82 10.74
N ARG A 405 5.01 31.03 11.62
CA ARG A 405 6.23 31.42 12.35
C ARG A 405 7.40 30.48 12.03
N ASP A 406 7.92 30.53 10.81
CA ASP A 406 9.29 30.00 10.57
C ASP A 406 9.97 30.45 9.25
N THR A 407 9.66 31.64 8.74
CA THR A 407 10.33 32.17 7.52
C THR A 407 11.63 32.93 7.79
N THR A 408 12.08 33.05 9.05
CA THR A 408 13.25 33.90 9.41
C THR A 408 14.26 33.30 10.39
N ALA A 409 14.01 32.13 10.99
CA ALA A 409 14.88 31.57 12.03
C ALA A 409 15.96 30.56 11.54
N LEU A 410 15.95 30.17 10.26
CA LEU A 410 16.93 29.24 9.70
C LEU A 410 18.12 29.92 8.99
N SER A 411 18.26 31.23 9.14
CA SER A 411 19.49 31.96 8.78
C SER A 411 19.92 32.83 9.96
N GLY A 412 20.66 32.23 10.89
CA GLY A 412 21.34 32.94 11.99
C GLY A 412 20.97 32.45 13.39
N ASN A 413 21.89 31.70 14.00
CA ASN A 413 22.05 31.42 15.42
C ASN A 413 20.76 31.22 16.25
N ALA A 414 20.37 29.94 16.39
CA ALA A 414 19.38 29.51 17.36
C ALA A 414 19.84 29.73 18.80
N SER A 415 19.21 30.66 19.51
CA SER A 415 19.11 30.65 20.97
C SER A 415 17.74 30.10 21.39
N ILE A 416 17.77 28.91 21.99
CA ILE A 416 16.63 28.13 22.51
C ILE A 416 16.00 28.85 23.72
N PRO A 417 14.66 29.04 23.81
CA PRO A 417 14.02 29.40 25.07
C PRO A 417 13.89 28.17 25.97
N ALA A 418 14.37 28.32 27.21
CA ALA A 418 14.45 27.27 28.22
C ALA A 418 13.08 26.78 28.72
N GLY A 419 12.92 25.46 28.84
CA GLY A 419 11.71 24.81 29.36
C GLY A 419 11.83 23.31 29.67
N LYS A 420 12.75 22.96 30.61
CA LYS A 420 12.80 21.74 31.46
C LYS A 420 13.15 20.35 30.86
N THR A 421 14.45 20.07 30.97
CA THR A 421 15.12 18.87 31.55
C THR A 421 14.89 17.49 30.94
N GLY A 422 15.83 17.11 30.07
CA GLY A 422 16.32 15.74 29.86
C GLY A 422 17.72 15.85 29.26
N ARG A 423 18.76 15.52 30.03
CA ARG A 423 20.17 15.78 29.73
C ARG A 423 20.71 14.72 28.77
N GLN A 424 21.03 15.10 27.54
CA GLN A 424 21.98 14.41 26.66
C GLN A 424 22.94 15.45 26.08
N ASP A 425 24.21 15.33 26.46
CA ASP A 425 25.29 16.24 26.08
C ASP A 425 25.66 16.04 24.61
N GLY A 426 25.62 17.14 23.85
CA GLY A 426 25.85 17.17 22.41
C GLY A 426 27.32 17.14 22.00
N GLY A 427 27.61 16.36 20.96
CA GLY A 427 28.79 16.54 20.13
C GLY A 427 28.56 17.69 19.16
N VAL A 428 29.39 18.74 19.25
CA VAL A 428 29.39 19.88 18.33
C VAL A 428 29.80 19.41 16.94
N ALA A 429 28.88 19.47 15.97
CA ALA A 429 29.17 19.23 14.56
C ALA A 429 30.06 20.36 14.01
N LYS A 430 31.11 20.00 13.25
CA LYS A 430 31.97 20.95 12.53
C LYS A 430 31.19 21.60 11.37
N PRO A 431 31.44 22.88 11.03
CA PRO A 431 30.79 23.53 9.90
C PRO A 431 31.26 22.93 8.57
N GLY A 432 30.33 22.49 7.71
CA GLY A 432 30.63 22.06 6.33
C GLY A 432 30.07 20.69 5.90
N GLN A 433 29.46 19.91 6.79
CA GLN A 433 28.69 18.72 6.41
C GLN A 433 27.18 19.04 6.53
N PRO A 434 26.37 18.85 5.47
CA PRO A 434 24.92 18.90 5.62
C PRO A 434 24.50 17.80 6.60
N ALA A 435 23.79 18.19 7.66
CA ALA A 435 23.25 17.22 8.62
C ALA A 435 22.32 16.25 7.88
N LEU A 436 22.49 14.95 8.12
CA LEU A 436 21.59 13.94 7.60
C LEU A 436 20.15 14.27 8.06
N PRO A 437 19.16 14.30 7.15
CA PRO A 437 17.78 14.58 7.53
C PRO A 437 17.28 13.51 8.50
N SER A 438 16.47 13.93 9.49
CA SER A 438 15.84 13.05 10.47
C SER A 438 15.16 11.86 9.78
N PRO A 439 15.15 10.64 10.38
CA PRO A 439 14.59 9.43 9.74
C PRO A 439 13.16 9.59 9.21
N GLU A 440 12.36 10.48 9.81
CA GLU A 440 10.99 10.77 9.40
C GLU A 440 10.89 11.55 8.08
N HIS A 441 11.93 12.31 7.70
CA HIS A 441 11.97 13.10 6.45
C HIS A 441 12.49 12.27 5.27
N GLN A 442 12.98 11.05 5.53
CA GLN A 442 13.52 10.15 4.52
C GLN A 442 12.44 9.31 3.80
N LYS A 443 11.16 9.56 4.11
CA LYS A 443 10.00 8.91 3.49
C LYS A 443 8.90 9.91 3.16
N THR A 444 8.14 9.60 2.11
CA THR A 444 7.01 10.41 1.65
C THR A 444 5.76 9.52 1.53
N ASP A 445 4.86 9.64 2.52
CA ASP A 445 3.60 8.88 2.57
C ASP A 445 2.38 9.78 2.32
N LEU A 446 2.15 10.10 1.04
CA LEU A 446 0.94 10.80 0.58
C LEU A 446 -0.36 10.08 0.97
N ALA A 447 -0.35 8.74 1.01
CA ALA A 447 -1.55 7.96 1.30
C ALA A 447 -1.99 8.16 2.76
N ALA A 448 -1.06 8.03 3.71
CA ALA A 448 -1.32 8.29 5.12
C ALA A 448 -1.77 9.74 5.36
N ALA A 449 -1.16 10.70 4.66
CA ALA A 449 -1.50 12.11 4.76
C ALA A 449 -2.94 12.40 4.32
N ILE A 450 -3.36 11.89 3.15
CA ILE A 450 -4.74 12.02 2.65
C ILE A 450 -5.72 11.24 3.54
N GLU A 451 -5.36 10.03 3.97
CA GLU A 451 -6.24 9.20 4.80
C GLU A 451 -6.51 9.83 6.18
N LYS A 452 -5.50 10.47 6.79
CA LYS A 452 -5.68 11.23 8.03
C LYS A 452 -6.72 12.33 7.86
N VAL A 453 -6.62 13.14 6.79
CA VAL A 453 -7.57 14.23 6.52
C VAL A 453 -8.99 13.72 6.33
N VAL A 454 -9.17 12.66 5.55
CA VAL A 454 -10.49 12.06 5.27
C VAL A 454 -11.11 11.44 6.52
N THR A 455 -10.27 10.96 7.45
CA THR A 455 -10.72 10.39 8.73
C THR A 455 -11.12 11.48 9.73
N GLU A 456 -10.37 12.59 9.78
CA GLU A 456 -10.62 13.70 10.72
C GLU A 456 -11.73 14.65 10.28
N VAL A 457 -11.94 14.82 8.97
CA VAL A 457 -12.94 15.74 8.42
C VAL A 457 -13.99 14.95 7.63
N PRO A 458 -15.28 14.98 8.04
CA PRO A 458 -16.34 14.35 7.27
C PRO A 458 -16.41 14.90 5.84
N ALA A 459 -16.61 14.04 4.84
CA ALA A 459 -16.61 14.41 3.42
C ALA A 459 -17.58 15.56 3.08
N GLU A 460 -18.76 15.62 3.71
CA GLU A 460 -19.75 16.70 3.53
C GLU A 460 -19.21 18.09 3.93
N ARG A 461 -18.24 18.13 4.86
CA ARG A 461 -17.58 19.34 5.34
C ARG A 461 -16.23 19.58 4.68
N LEU A 462 -15.75 18.71 3.80
CA LEU A 462 -14.47 18.87 3.13
C LEU A 462 -14.73 19.43 1.73
N ALA A 463 -14.31 20.66 1.44
CA ALA A 463 -14.43 21.28 0.11
C ALA A 463 -13.42 20.73 -0.90
N GLY A 464 -12.28 20.25 -0.40
CA GLY A 464 -11.21 19.68 -1.20
C GLY A 464 -9.92 19.59 -0.39
N ILE A 465 -8.93 18.93 -0.98
CA ILE A 465 -7.59 18.75 -0.41
C ILE A 465 -6.60 19.46 -1.33
N LEU A 466 -5.72 20.30 -0.79
CA LEU A 466 -4.65 20.97 -1.52
C LEU A 466 -3.29 20.41 -1.07
N LEU A 467 -2.56 19.78 -1.99
CA LEU A 467 -1.22 19.24 -1.77
C LEU A 467 -0.16 20.22 -2.27
N LEU A 468 0.88 20.48 -1.50
CA LEU A 468 2.11 21.17 -1.92
C LEU A 468 3.25 20.17 -1.81
N THR A 469 3.63 19.56 -2.92
CA THR A 469 4.52 18.38 -2.98
C THR A 469 5.20 18.29 -4.34
N ASP A 470 6.32 17.57 -4.43
CA ASP A 470 6.90 17.14 -5.71
C ASP A 470 6.24 15.87 -6.28
N GLY A 471 5.30 15.28 -5.53
CA GLY A 471 4.52 14.12 -5.92
C GLY A 471 5.23 12.79 -5.69
N GLN A 472 6.36 12.76 -5.00
CA GLN A 472 6.99 11.50 -4.67
C GLN A 472 6.16 10.69 -3.66
N HIS A 473 6.24 9.37 -3.80
CA HIS A 473 5.57 8.45 -2.89
C HIS A 473 6.36 7.16 -2.77
N ASN A 474 6.82 6.87 -1.56
CA ASN A 474 7.67 5.71 -1.30
C ASN A 474 7.12 4.78 -0.21
N ALA A 475 5.85 4.96 0.16
CA ALA A 475 5.16 4.05 1.07
C ALA A 475 4.60 2.83 0.31
N PRO A 476 4.45 1.68 0.98
CA PRO A 476 3.90 0.46 0.36
C PRO A 476 2.39 0.57 0.04
N THR A 477 1.70 1.59 0.56
CA THR A 477 0.25 1.76 0.40
C THR A 477 -0.10 2.38 -0.96
N PRO A 478 -0.85 1.70 -1.85
CA PRO A 478 -1.21 2.28 -3.14
C PRO A 478 -2.17 3.47 -2.99
N ILE A 479 -1.91 4.58 -3.70
CA ILE A 479 -2.70 5.82 -3.60
C ILE A 479 -3.97 5.77 -4.46
N GLU A 480 -3.98 5.07 -5.59
CA GLU A 480 -5.09 5.10 -6.54
C GLU A 480 -6.43 4.57 -5.96
N PRO A 481 -6.46 3.50 -5.14
CA PRO A 481 -7.68 3.08 -4.46
C PRO A 481 -8.21 4.16 -3.49
N LEU A 482 -7.31 4.83 -2.77
CA LEU A 482 -7.65 5.93 -1.87
C LEU A 482 -8.20 7.13 -2.65
N ALA A 483 -7.53 7.53 -3.74
CA ALA A 483 -7.98 8.61 -4.61
C ALA A 483 -9.37 8.31 -5.21
N ARG A 484 -9.63 7.08 -5.65
CA ARG A 484 -10.99 6.67 -6.11
C ARG A 484 -12.04 6.81 -5.02
N ARG A 485 -11.73 6.37 -3.79
CA ARG A 485 -12.64 6.50 -2.64
C ARG A 485 -12.97 7.97 -2.35
N VAL A 486 -11.96 8.84 -2.39
CA VAL A 486 -12.12 10.29 -2.19
C VAL A 486 -12.90 10.94 -3.35
N GLY A 487 -12.65 10.51 -4.59
CA GLY A 487 -13.39 10.96 -5.77
C GLY A 487 -14.86 10.56 -5.74
N LEU A 488 -15.19 9.35 -5.28
CA LEU A 488 -16.58 8.90 -5.05
C LEU A 488 -17.30 9.77 -4.00
N ALA A 489 -16.57 10.32 -3.03
CA ALA A 489 -17.08 11.27 -2.05
C ALA A 489 -17.15 12.71 -2.58
N GLN A 490 -16.93 12.93 -3.89
CA GLN A 490 -16.94 14.24 -4.56
C GLN A 490 -16.03 15.28 -3.90
N THR A 491 -14.89 14.83 -3.39
CA THR A 491 -13.87 15.69 -2.80
C THR A 491 -12.69 15.81 -3.77
N PRO A 492 -12.45 16.99 -4.38
CA PRO A 492 -11.33 17.18 -5.29
C PRO A 492 -10.00 17.19 -4.54
N ILE A 493 -9.01 16.48 -5.06
CA ILE A 493 -7.62 16.60 -4.62
C ILE A 493 -6.86 17.42 -5.66
N CYS A 494 -6.41 18.59 -5.26
CA CYS A 494 -5.64 19.51 -6.09
C CYS A 494 -4.20 19.56 -5.58
N SER A 495 -3.23 19.75 -6.47
CA SER A 495 -1.82 19.79 -6.10
C SER A 495 -1.08 20.95 -6.75
N VAL A 496 -0.18 21.58 -6.02
CA VAL A 496 0.87 22.47 -6.53
C VAL A 496 2.16 21.65 -6.58
N VAL A 497 2.68 21.45 -7.79
CA VAL A 497 3.83 20.56 -8.03
C VAL A 497 5.14 21.33 -7.93
N PHE A 498 6.08 20.85 -7.12
CA PHE A 498 7.44 21.40 -7.05
C PHE A 498 8.43 20.47 -7.75
N GLY A 499 9.42 21.01 -8.46
CA GLY A 499 10.34 20.26 -9.32
C GLY A 499 9.95 20.39 -10.81
N GLY A 500 10.85 20.96 -11.61
CA GLY A 500 10.64 21.36 -13.02
C GLY A 500 9.87 20.38 -13.91
N GLY A 501 8.97 20.92 -14.76
CA GLY A 501 7.87 20.15 -15.36
C GLY A 501 8.05 19.65 -16.80
N ALA A 502 9.14 19.98 -17.50
CA ALA A 502 9.27 19.71 -18.95
C ALA A 502 10.51 18.91 -19.38
N LYS A 503 11.60 18.90 -18.58
CA LYS A 503 12.82 18.14 -18.88
C LYS A 503 13.30 17.41 -17.63
N PRO A 504 13.82 16.17 -17.75
CA PRO A 504 14.45 15.48 -16.63
C PRO A 504 15.60 16.33 -16.09
N THR A 505 15.70 16.41 -14.77
CA THR A 505 16.82 17.08 -14.12
C THR A 505 18.11 16.32 -14.41
N ILE A 506 19.20 17.03 -14.69
CA ILE A 506 20.54 16.43 -14.82
C ILE A 506 20.93 15.88 -13.44
N ASP A 507 20.97 14.56 -13.31
CA ASP A 507 21.22 13.85 -12.06
C ASP A 507 21.74 12.44 -12.36
N ALA A 508 22.89 12.09 -11.77
CA ALA A 508 23.33 10.71 -11.64
C ALA A 508 23.06 10.26 -10.20
N ALA A 509 22.69 9.00 -10.01
CA ALA A 509 22.47 8.46 -8.68
C ALA A 509 22.68 6.95 -8.66
N LEU A 510 23.23 6.45 -7.55
CA LEU A 510 23.32 5.02 -7.28
C LEU A 510 22.08 4.54 -6.52
N VAL A 511 21.18 3.84 -7.21
CA VAL A 511 19.88 3.38 -6.69
C VAL A 511 20.05 2.22 -5.72
N ALA A 512 20.79 1.20 -6.14
CA ALA A 512 20.99 -0.05 -5.41
C ALA A 512 22.43 -0.54 -5.58
N LEU A 513 22.95 -1.21 -4.56
CA LEU A 513 24.24 -1.90 -4.62
C LEU A 513 24.07 -3.29 -4.00
N GLU A 514 24.19 -4.31 -4.84
CA GLU A 514 24.07 -5.70 -4.47
C GLU A 514 25.46 -6.35 -4.42
N ALA A 515 25.78 -7.01 -3.32
CA ALA A 515 27.02 -7.78 -3.16
C ALA A 515 26.83 -8.93 -2.16
N PRO A 516 27.63 -10.00 -2.27
CA PRO A 516 27.71 -11.06 -1.25
C PRO A 516 28.12 -10.50 0.12
N GLU A 517 27.56 -11.06 1.20
CA GLU A 517 27.95 -10.68 2.58
C GLU A 517 29.34 -11.21 2.97
N THR A 518 29.74 -12.35 2.38
CA THR A 518 31.02 -13.00 2.66
C THR A 518 31.61 -13.57 1.38
N VAL A 519 32.91 -13.35 1.14
CA VAL A 519 33.67 -13.89 0.01
C VAL A 519 34.97 -14.52 0.51
N PHE A 520 35.51 -15.47 -0.24
CA PHE A 520 36.78 -16.09 0.09
C PHE A 520 37.96 -15.29 -0.44
N THR A 521 39.04 -15.25 0.32
CA THR A 521 40.30 -14.65 -0.13
C THR A 521 40.74 -15.29 -1.45
N LYS A 522 41.14 -14.47 -2.44
CA LYS A 522 41.53 -14.86 -3.81
C LYS A 522 40.40 -15.41 -4.70
N ASP A 523 39.15 -15.38 -4.27
CA ASP A 523 38.01 -15.61 -5.17
C ASP A 523 37.49 -14.26 -5.71
N LYS A 524 36.93 -14.29 -6.92
CA LYS A 524 36.35 -13.10 -7.55
C LYS A 524 35.05 -12.71 -6.85
N LEU A 525 35.04 -11.53 -6.26
CA LEU A 525 33.86 -10.82 -5.78
C LEU A 525 33.22 -10.08 -6.97
N TYR A 526 31.91 -10.21 -7.12
CA TYR A 526 31.12 -9.43 -8.08
C TYR A 526 30.14 -8.53 -7.32
N LEU A 527 30.13 -7.24 -7.66
CA LEU A 527 29.20 -6.25 -7.16
C LEU A 527 28.31 -5.77 -8.32
N SER A 528 27.01 -5.65 -8.07
CA SER A 528 26.05 -5.11 -9.05
C SER A 528 25.52 -3.77 -8.56
N ALA A 529 25.75 -2.73 -9.36
CA ALA A 529 25.31 -1.37 -9.09
C ALA A 529 24.15 -1.00 -10.02
N ASP A 530 23.00 -0.64 -9.45
CA ASP A 530 21.87 -0.10 -10.19
C ASP A 530 21.98 1.42 -10.25
N LEU A 531 21.99 1.95 -11.46
CA LEU A 531 22.29 3.34 -11.76
C LEU A 531 21.06 4.06 -12.32
N LYS A 532 20.85 5.29 -11.87
CA LYS A 532 19.90 6.24 -12.40
C LYS A 532 20.67 7.37 -13.07
N LEU A 533 20.43 7.58 -14.35
CA LEU A 533 21.05 8.63 -15.15
C LEU A 533 19.95 9.40 -15.88
N ASP A 534 19.60 10.58 -15.36
CA ASP A 534 18.56 11.45 -15.91
C ASP A 534 19.18 12.73 -16.48
N GLY A 535 18.68 13.20 -17.63
CA GLY A 535 19.14 14.42 -18.30
C GLY A 535 20.56 14.34 -18.90
N LEU A 536 21.12 13.12 -19.03
CA LEU A 536 22.51 12.87 -19.43
C LEU A 536 22.66 12.30 -20.85
N ALA A 537 21.62 12.37 -21.69
CA ALA A 537 21.67 11.82 -23.05
C ALA A 537 22.87 12.35 -23.86
N GLY A 538 23.63 11.44 -24.45
CA GLY A 538 24.84 11.73 -25.22
C GLY A 538 26.12 11.92 -24.41
N LYS A 539 26.06 11.94 -23.07
CA LYS A 539 27.24 11.98 -22.19
C LYS A 539 27.72 10.56 -21.84
N THR A 540 29.00 10.45 -21.49
CA THR A 540 29.58 9.22 -20.92
C THR A 540 29.80 9.43 -19.43
N VAL A 541 29.40 8.46 -18.62
CA VAL A 541 29.54 8.48 -17.16
C VAL A 541 30.42 7.32 -16.73
N ARG A 542 31.44 7.57 -15.90
CA ARG A 542 32.32 6.54 -15.36
C ARG A 542 31.90 6.16 -13.94
N VAL A 543 31.81 4.86 -13.69
CA VAL A 543 31.51 4.29 -12.38
C VAL A 543 32.73 3.49 -11.91
N THR A 544 33.22 3.79 -10.72
CA THR A 544 34.44 3.19 -10.17
C THR A 544 34.15 2.49 -8.84
N LEU A 545 34.65 1.27 -8.70
CA LEU A 545 34.69 0.52 -7.46
C LEU A 545 35.99 0.82 -6.72
N TYR A 546 35.89 1.15 -5.44
CA TYR A 546 37.03 1.31 -4.56
C TYR A 546 36.96 0.29 -3.42
N ASP A 547 38.11 -0.26 -3.02
CA ASP A 547 38.33 -0.93 -1.73
C ASP A 547 39.12 0.03 -0.82
N GLY A 548 38.45 0.56 0.21
CA GLY A 548 38.93 1.72 0.95
C GLY A 548 39.17 2.93 0.05
N ASP A 549 40.43 3.36 -0.05
CA ASP A 549 40.85 4.47 -0.91
C ASP A 549 41.43 4.02 -2.26
N THR A 550 41.53 2.71 -2.50
CA THR A 550 42.16 2.16 -3.71
C THR A 550 41.12 1.85 -4.79
N PRO A 551 41.24 2.38 -6.03
CA PRO A 551 40.35 2.00 -7.13
C PRO A 551 40.70 0.61 -7.63
N VAL A 552 39.71 -0.26 -7.72
CA VAL A 552 39.87 -1.67 -8.09
C VAL A 552 39.39 -1.95 -9.51
N ASP A 553 38.22 -1.41 -9.87
CA ASP A 553 37.58 -1.65 -11.16
C ASP A 553 36.78 -0.42 -11.60
N SER A 554 36.59 -0.24 -12.91
CA SER A 554 35.85 0.89 -13.46
C SER A 554 35.15 0.56 -14.77
N GLU A 555 33.92 1.02 -14.93
CA GLU A 555 33.12 0.85 -16.15
C GLU A 555 32.66 2.22 -16.69
N GLU A 556 32.71 2.39 -18.02
CA GLU A 556 32.22 3.59 -18.71
C GLU A 556 30.88 3.30 -19.40
N ILE A 557 29.88 4.14 -19.11
CA ILE A 557 28.52 3.98 -19.59
C ILE A 557 28.18 5.13 -20.53
N LYS A 558 27.81 4.79 -21.77
CA LYS A 558 27.29 5.76 -22.72
C LYS A 558 25.78 5.91 -22.55
N VAL A 559 25.31 7.11 -22.24
CA VAL A 559 23.89 7.37 -21.99
C VAL A 559 23.19 7.67 -23.31
N GLU A 560 22.29 6.78 -23.75
CA GLU A 560 21.61 6.91 -25.06
C GLU A 560 20.29 7.69 -24.99
N ALA A 561 19.68 7.79 -23.81
CA ALA A 561 18.37 8.40 -23.60
C ALA A 561 18.36 9.35 -22.40
N ASP A 562 17.43 10.32 -22.38
CA ASP A 562 17.30 11.31 -21.30
C ASP A 562 16.89 10.70 -19.94
N LYS A 563 16.39 9.46 -19.93
CA LYS A 563 16.16 8.67 -18.73
C LYS A 563 16.71 7.28 -18.96
N LEU A 564 17.82 6.95 -18.32
CA LEU A 564 18.42 5.62 -18.38
C LEU A 564 18.44 5.01 -16.98
N ARG A 565 18.00 3.76 -16.88
CA ARG A 565 18.18 2.90 -15.71
C ARG A 565 18.97 1.69 -16.20
N THR A 566 20.14 1.45 -15.63
CA THR A 566 21.02 0.36 -16.06
C THR A 566 21.69 -0.28 -14.86
N ARG A 567 22.10 -1.54 -15.02
CA ARG A 567 22.83 -2.31 -14.03
C ARG A 567 24.24 -2.57 -14.54
N VAL A 568 25.22 -2.21 -13.72
CA VAL A 568 26.65 -2.38 -13.99
C VAL A 568 27.23 -3.42 -13.05
N GLN A 569 28.15 -4.26 -13.55
CA GLN A 569 28.77 -5.32 -12.77
C GLN A 569 30.28 -5.04 -12.63
N LEU A 570 30.70 -4.74 -11.41
CA LEU A 570 32.09 -4.45 -11.05
C LEU A 570 32.67 -5.67 -10.31
N ALA A 571 33.98 -5.90 -10.41
CA ALA A 571 34.62 -7.06 -9.79
C ALA A 571 35.88 -6.71 -9.00
N ASP A 572 36.16 -7.50 -7.96
CA ASP A 572 37.42 -7.48 -7.21
C ASP A 572 37.90 -8.90 -6.92
N GLU A 573 39.19 -9.07 -6.64
CA GLU A 573 39.79 -10.30 -6.11
C GLU A 573 40.57 -9.97 -4.83
N PRO A 574 39.91 -10.00 -3.65
CA PRO A 574 40.50 -9.55 -2.40
C PRO A 574 41.69 -10.43 -2.00
N LYS A 575 42.79 -9.79 -1.61
CA LYS A 575 44.06 -10.48 -1.28
C LYS A 575 44.23 -10.79 0.21
N ASP A 576 43.60 -9.98 1.05
CA ASP A 576 43.70 -10.05 2.51
C ASP A 576 42.37 -10.51 3.12
N THR A 577 42.42 -11.06 4.33
CA THR A 577 41.23 -11.44 5.11
C THR A 577 40.79 -10.29 6.02
N GLY A 578 39.49 -10.15 6.25
CA GLY A 578 38.92 -9.15 7.15
C GLY A 578 37.65 -8.50 6.60
N LEU A 579 37.17 -7.45 7.25
CA LEU A 579 36.04 -6.67 6.77
C LEU A 579 36.55 -5.60 5.80
N HIS A 580 36.32 -5.79 4.50
CA HIS A 580 36.69 -4.82 3.47
C HIS A 580 35.60 -3.78 3.29
N ALA A 581 35.98 -2.50 3.25
CA ALA A 581 35.08 -1.36 3.11
C ALA A 581 35.08 -0.87 1.66
N TYR A 582 34.23 -1.47 0.85
CA TYR A 582 34.01 -1.06 -0.53
C TYR A 582 33.19 0.22 -0.64
N ARG A 583 33.42 0.99 -1.69
CA ARG A 583 32.55 2.10 -2.08
C ARG A 583 32.45 2.16 -3.60
N VAL A 584 31.24 2.28 -4.11
CA VAL A 584 31.00 2.52 -5.54
C VAL A 584 30.70 4.00 -5.71
N ARG A 585 31.43 4.65 -6.63
CA ARG A 585 31.30 6.08 -6.90
C ARG A 585 31.12 6.35 -8.39
N ILE A 586 30.16 7.20 -8.70
CA ILE A 586 29.95 7.81 -10.02
C ILE A 586 30.76 9.12 -10.07
N GLU A 587 31.47 9.39 -11.17
CA GLU A 587 32.15 10.67 -11.35
C GLU A 587 31.14 11.83 -11.48
N ASP A 588 31.36 12.91 -10.72
CA ASP A 588 30.49 14.08 -10.68
C ASP A 588 30.30 14.69 -12.08
N VAL A 589 29.05 14.92 -12.49
CA VAL A 589 28.75 15.48 -13.81
C VAL A 589 28.44 16.97 -13.72
N GLU A 590 28.97 17.77 -14.65
CA GLU A 590 28.69 19.21 -14.69
C GLU A 590 27.19 19.49 -14.86
N GLY A 591 26.64 20.29 -13.94
CA GLY A 591 25.23 20.71 -13.91
C GLY A 591 24.30 19.85 -13.04
N GLU A 592 24.85 18.85 -12.35
CA GLU A 592 24.11 17.93 -11.47
C GLU A 592 23.42 18.63 -10.28
N VAL A 593 22.21 18.16 -9.94
CA VAL A 593 21.40 18.73 -8.84
C VAL A 593 22.01 18.39 -7.47
N LEU A 594 22.35 17.11 -7.27
CA LEU A 594 22.86 16.56 -6.02
C LEU A 594 24.03 15.62 -6.33
N ALA A 595 25.20 15.82 -5.71
CA ALA A 595 26.34 14.93 -5.91
C ALA A 595 26.50 13.90 -4.77
N THR A 596 25.75 14.03 -3.68
CA THR A 596 25.85 13.16 -2.50
C THR A 596 25.25 11.77 -2.72
N ASN A 597 24.40 11.62 -3.74
CA ASN A 597 23.77 10.35 -4.16
C ASN A 597 24.64 9.55 -5.17
N ASN A 598 25.82 10.06 -5.53
CA ASN A 598 26.76 9.42 -6.46
C ASN A 598 27.69 8.39 -5.82
N GLU A 599 27.71 8.30 -4.48
CA GLU A 599 28.61 7.40 -3.77
C GLU A 599 27.83 6.53 -2.78
N ARG A 600 28.16 5.23 -2.74
CA ARG A 600 27.57 4.30 -1.76
C ARG A 600 28.63 3.40 -1.14
N PRO A 601 28.77 3.44 0.19
CA PRO A 601 29.62 2.51 0.91
C PRO A 601 28.94 1.15 1.09
N LEU A 602 29.76 0.11 1.18
CA LEU A 602 29.37 -1.27 1.38
C LEU A 602 30.52 -2.01 2.08
N SER A 603 30.23 -2.89 3.03
CA SER A 603 31.24 -3.80 3.57
C SER A 603 31.05 -5.23 3.08
N VAL A 604 32.15 -5.93 2.76
CA VAL A 604 32.15 -7.37 2.48
C VAL A 604 33.13 -8.06 3.42
N SER A 605 32.69 -9.13 4.08
CA SER A 605 33.57 -9.93 4.93
C SER A 605 34.38 -10.89 4.06
N VAL A 606 35.70 -10.76 4.03
CA VAL A 606 36.60 -11.68 3.34
C VAL A 606 37.19 -12.67 4.34
N THR A 607 37.01 -13.97 4.09
CA THR A 607 37.51 -15.04 4.96
C THR A 607 38.37 -16.03 4.19
N ASP A 608 39.35 -16.65 4.85
CA ASP A 608 40.10 -17.80 4.34
C ASP A 608 39.66 -19.12 4.99
N ASP A 609 38.69 -19.08 5.92
CA ASP A 609 38.22 -20.24 6.67
C ASP A 609 37.38 -21.19 5.79
N GLN A 610 38.03 -22.22 5.26
CA GLN A 610 37.36 -23.30 4.52
C GLN A 610 36.71 -24.30 5.47
N THR A 611 35.51 -24.75 5.11
CA THR A 611 34.81 -25.80 5.87
C THR A 611 35.51 -27.14 5.67
N ARG A 612 36.03 -27.73 6.75
CA ARG A 612 36.70 -29.03 6.73
C ARG A 612 35.64 -30.13 6.79
N LEU A 613 35.42 -30.81 5.66
CA LEU A 613 34.38 -31.83 5.51
C LEU A 613 35.00 -33.23 5.40
N LEU A 614 34.55 -34.17 6.23
CA LEU A 614 34.87 -35.60 6.09
C LEU A 614 33.63 -36.36 5.60
N ILE A 615 33.76 -37.13 4.53
CA ILE A 615 32.72 -38.07 4.08
C ILE A 615 33.24 -39.50 4.27
N VAL A 616 32.57 -40.28 5.12
CA VAL A 616 32.84 -41.70 5.32
C VAL A 616 31.69 -42.50 4.73
N GLU A 617 32.01 -43.33 3.75
CA GLU A 617 31.02 -44.13 3.03
C GLU A 617 31.39 -45.61 3.09
N GLY A 618 30.41 -46.49 3.33
CA GLY A 618 30.61 -47.93 3.32
C GLY A 618 31.02 -48.44 1.93
N ARG A 619 30.24 -48.10 0.90
CA ARG A 619 30.42 -48.51 -0.51
C ARG A 619 30.12 -47.33 -1.44
N PRO A 620 30.65 -47.29 -2.68
CA PRO A 620 30.45 -46.17 -3.59
C PRO A 620 28.98 -46.07 -4.10
N ARG A 621 28.08 -45.50 -3.29
CA ARG A 621 26.67 -45.25 -3.65
C ARG A 621 26.51 -44.02 -4.55
N TRP A 622 25.35 -43.90 -5.19
CA TRP A 622 25.02 -42.72 -6.01
C TRP A 622 25.15 -41.42 -5.23
N GLU A 623 24.68 -41.39 -3.99
CA GLU A 623 24.77 -40.21 -3.13
C GLU A 623 26.22 -39.75 -2.93
N PHE A 624 27.11 -40.68 -2.55
CA PHE A 624 28.54 -40.42 -2.41
C PHE A 624 29.16 -39.83 -3.69
N ARG A 625 28.85 -40.40 -4.86
CA ARG A 625 29.38 -39.91 -6.14
C ARG A 625 29.03 -38.43 -6.37
N TYR A 626 27.78 -38.03 -6.12
CA TYR A 626 27.36 -36.65 -6.36
C TYR A 626 27.88 -35.70 -5.29
N LEU A 627 27.95 -36.12 -4.01
CA LEU A 627 28.57 -35.34 -2.94
C LEU A 627 30.06 -35.10 -3.19
N LYS A 628 30.79 -36.16 -3.60
CA LYS A 628 32.20 -36.04 -3.97
C LYS A 628 32.39 -35.02 -5.09
N ASN A 629 31.59 -35.11 -6.17
CA ASN A 629 31.73 -34.21 -7.31
C ASN A 629 31.39 -32.75 -6.96
N LEU A 630 30.41 -32.53 -6.08
CA LEU A 630 30.06 -31.20 -5.59
C LEU A 630 31.21 -30.59 -4.78
N PHE A 631 31.67 -31.27 -3.74
CA PHE A 631 32.61 -30.70 -2.77
C PHE A 631 34.09 -30.82 -3.16
N ALA A 632 34.47 -31.78 -4.01
CA ALA A 632 35.86 -31.91 -4.46
C ALA A 632 36.23 -30.91 -5.57
N SER A 633 35.28 -30.59 -6.45
CA SER A 633 35.59 -29.90 -7.71
C SER A 633 34.83 -28.59 -7.94
N ARG A 634 33.60 -28.46 -7.41
CA ARG A 634 32.74 -27.30 -7.67
C ARG A 634 32.78 -26.28 -6.54
N ASP A 635 32.73 -26.74 -5.30
CA ASP A 635 32.66 -25.86 -4.13
C ASP A 635 34.05 -25.64 -3.52
N LYS A 636 34.67 -24.48 -3.84
CA LYS A 636 35.99 -24.13 -3.30
C LYS A 636 35.97 -23.76 -1.82
N THR A 637 34.80 -23.50 -1.24
CA THR A 637 34.65 -23.14 0.18
C THR A 637 34.89 -24.32 1.10
N VAL A 638 34.96 -25.53 0.53
CA VAL A 638 35.06 -26.81 1.25
C VAL A 638 36.43 -27.43 1.03
N LYS A 639 37.02 -27.89 2.14
CA LYS A 639 38.19 -28.78 2.12
C LYS A 639 37.70 -30.20 2.41
N LEU A 640 37.48 -30.96 1.33
CA LEU A 640 36.97 -32.33 1.39
C LEU A 640 38.09 -33.34 1.71
N GLN A 641 37.80 -34.25 2.64
CA GLN A 641 38.42 -35.56 2.75
C GLN A 641 37.33 -36.62 2.64
N TYR A 642 37.58 -37.73 1.95
CA TYR A 642 36.65 -38.84 1.90
C TYR A 642 37.32 -40.19 2.11
N VAL A 643 36.59 -41.13 2.70
CA VAL A 643 36.99 -42.52 2.91
C VAL A 643 35.87 -43.42 2.39
N VAL A 644 36.20 -44.29 1.43
CA VAL A 644 35.31 -45.39 1.01
C VAL A 644 35.88 -46.67 1.57
N LEU A 645 35.15 -47.34 2.46
CA LEU A 645 35.64 -48.50 3.20
C LEU A 645 35.78 -49.74 2.31
N HIS A 646 34.79 -49.96 1.44
CA HIS A 646 34.74 -51.06 0.48
C HIS A 646 34.63 -50.52 -0.94
N PRO A 647 35.72 -49.97 -1.52
CA PRO A 647 35.71 -49.53 -2.91
C PRO A 647 35.69 -50.74 -3.85
N ASP A 648 35.22 -50.56 -5.08
CA ASP A 648 35.32 -51.61 -6.10
C ASP A 648 36.79 -51.88 -6.43
N GLU A 649 37.19 -53.15 -6.39
CA GLU A 649 38.56 -53.60 -6.65
C GLU A 649 38.65 -54.21 -8.06
N ILE A 650 39.73 -53.87 -8.77
CA ILE A 650 40.07 -54.51 -10.04
C ILE A 650 41.01 -55.68 -9.71
N PRO A 651 40.77 -56.89 -10.24
CA PRO A 651 41.67 -58.03 -10.06
C PRO A 651 43.12 -57.67 -10.39
N ASP A 652 44.06 -58.24 -9.63
CA ASP A 652 45.52 -58.08 -9.80
C ASP A 652 46.11 -56.68 -9.53
N GLN A 653 45.34 -55.76 -8.93
CA GLN A 653 45.90 -54.49 -8.44
C GLN A 653 46.60 -54.65 -7.08
N PRO A 654 47.74 -53.96 -6.86
CA PRO A 654 48.38 -53.95 -5.55
C PRO A 654 47.47 -53.31 -4.50
N PRO A 655 47.53 -53.76 -3.23
CA PRO A 655 46.71 -53.21 -2.16
C PRO A 655 46.97 -51.71 -2.02
N ARG A 656 45.89 -50.93 -1.85
CA ARG A 656 45.99 -49.47 -1.73
C ARG A 656 46.83 -49.11 -0.50
N ARG A 657 47.69 -48.10 -0.63
CA ARG A 657 48.45 -47.56 0.50
C ARG A 657 47.47 -47.09 1.58
N ARG A 658 47.69 -47.51 2.82
CA ARG A 658 46.90 -47.07 3.97
C ARG A 658 47.26 -45.62 4.31
N VAL A 659 46.29 -44.72 4.19
CA VAL A 659 46.42 -43.29 4.44
C VAL A 659 45.21 -42.84 5.25
N HIS A 660 45.46 -42.38 6.48
CA HIS A 660 44.41 -41.92 7.39
C HIS A 660 43.82 -40.58 6.94
N ALA A 661 42.51 -40.43 7.10
CA ALA A 661 41.83 -39.16 6.88
C ALA A 661 42.30 -38.13 7.92
N SER A 662 42.78 -36.98 7.44
CA SER A 662 43.19 -35.86 8.29
C SER A 662 42.88 -34.54 7.61
N ALA A 663 42.35 -33.58 8.36
CA ALA A 663 42.08 -32.24 7.84
C ALA A 663 43.36 -31.44 7.50
N ALA A 664 44.53 -31.90 7.94
CA ALA A 664 45.82 -31.27 7.65
C ALA A 664 46.32 -31.57 6.22
N ARG A 665 45.76 -32.57 5.53
CA ARG A 665 46.20 -32.97 4.19
C ARG A 665 45.99 -31.89 3.12
N PRO A 666 46.76 -31.88 2.02
CA PRO A 666 46.54 -30.97 0.89
C PRO A 666 45.14 -31.12 0.30
N LYS A 667 44.56 -30.02 -0.23
CA LYS A 667 43.18 -29.99 -0.76
C LYS A 667 43.04 -30.80 -2.06
N ASP A 668 44.10 -30.85 -2.84
CA ASP A 668 44.27 -31.62 -4.06
C ASP A 668 44.37 -33.14 -3.82
N GLU A 669 44.54 -33.58 -2.58
CA GLU A 669 44.49 -34.99 -2.18
C GLU A 669 43.29 -35.32 -1.27
N PRO A 670 42.04 -35.28 -1.79
CA PRO A 670 40.84 -35.51 -0.98
C PRO A 670 40.63 -36.98 -0.58
N GLU A 671 41.28 -37.95 -1.23
CA GLU A 671 41.09 -39.37 -0.94
C GLU A 671 41.94 -39.87 0.23
N ALA A 672 41.29 -40.49 1.21
CA ALA A 672 41.91 -41.27 2.27
C ALA A 672 41.40 -42.72 2.23
N THR A 673 42.25 -43.67 2.62
CA THR A 673 41.96 -45.12 2.58
C THR A 673 41.71 -45.70 3.98
N ALA A 674 41.90 -44.90 5.04
CA ALA A 674 41.58 -45.27 6.40
C ALA A 674 40.90 -44.11 7.15
N LEU A 675 40.09 -44.46 8.15
CA LEU A 675 39.46 -43.51 9.07
C LEU A 675 40.52 -42.69 9.84
N PRO A 676 40.16 -41.53 10.42
CA PRO A 676 41.04 -40.77 11.30
C PRO A 676 41.72 -41.65 12.36
N GLU A 677 43.01 -41.41 12.60
CA GLU A 677 43.84 -42.31 13.41
C GLU A 677 43.48 -42.31 14.90
N ASN A 678 43.05 -41.15 15.41
CA ASN A 678 42.74 -40.92 16.82
C ASN A 678 41.68 -39.83 16.98
N GLU A 679 41.21 -39.63 18.22
CA GLU A 679 40.21 -38.62 18.54
C GLU A 679 40.62 -37.21 18.11
N ALA A 680 41.89 -36.82 18.30
CA ALA A 680 42.36 -35.48 17.92
C ALA A 680 42.22 -35.22 16.41
N GLU A 681 42.36 -36.24 15.56
CA GLU A 681 42.11 -36.10 14.12
C GLU A 681 40.61 -35.97 13.80
N TRP A 682 39.74 -36.74 14.46
CA TRP A 682 38.28 -36.57 14.34
C TRP A 682 37.85 -35.13 14.72
N MET A 683 38.47 -34.57 15.76
CA MET A 683 38.24 -33.21 16.26
C MET A 683 38.77 -32.09 15.37
N LYS A 684 39.37 -32.38 14.20
CA LYS A 684 39.78 -31.35 13.23
C LYS A 684 38.74 -31.03 12.17
N PHE A 685 37.77 -31.92 11.87
CA PHE A 685 36.78 -31.73 10.79
C PHE A 685 35.53 -30.96 11.23
N ASP A 686 35.08 -29.90 10.56
CA ASP A 686 33.91 -29.14 11.01
C ASP A 686 32.58 -29.90 10.79
N VAL A 687 32.52 -30.70 9.72
CA VAL A 687 31.36 -31.51 9.35
C VAL A 687 31.81 -32.93 9.01
N ILE A 688 31.08 -33.92 9.53
CA ILE A 688 31.31 -35.34 9.24
C ILE A 688 30.03 -35.93 8.68
N VAL A 689 30.12 -36.57 7.51
CA VAL A 689 29.02 -37.30 6.86
C VAL A 689 29.31 -38.79 6.95
N LEU A 690 28.37 -39.57 7.49
CA LEU A 690 28.44 -41.02 7.55
C LEU A 690 27.35 -41.63 6.66
N GLY A 691 27.75 -42.48 5.72
CA GLY A 691 26.86 -43.17 4.79
C GLY A 691 27.02 -44.69 4.84
N ASP A 692 25.98 -45.39 5.28
CA ASP A 692 25.86 -46.88 5.30
C ASP A 692 27.11 -47.63 5.82
N VAL A 693 27.77 -47.08 6.84
CA VAL A 693 29.03 -47.60 7.40
C VAL A 693 28.76 -48.83 8.27
N GLU A 694 29.53 -49.90 8.10
CA GLU A 694 29.40 -51.12 8.91
C GLU A 694 29.98 -50.99 10.33
N PRO A 695 29.40 -51.65 11.35
CA PRO A 695 29.88 -51.56 12.73
C PRO A 695 31.33 -52.04 12.95
N SER A 696 31.83 -52.95 12.10
CA SER A 696 33.22 -53.43 12.15
C SER A 696 34.25 -52.35 11.82
N ALA A 697 33.87 -51.34 11.03
CA ALA A 697 34.75 -50.27 10.63
C ALA A 697 34.85 -49.15 11.67
N LEU A 698 33.75 -48.83 12.36
CA LEU A 698 33.71 -47.83 13.44
C LEU A 698 33.87 -48.51 14.80
N LYS A 699 35.10 -48.54 15.31
CA LYS A 699 35.38 -49.12 16.63
C LYS A 699 34.70 -48.30 17.73
N GLU A 700 34.54 -48.87 18.92
CA GLU A 700 33.92 -48.17 20.06
C GLU A 700 34.63 -46.85 20.39
N ALA A 701 35.96 -46.78 20.23
CA ALA A 701 36.74 -45.55 20.40
C ALA A 701 36.36 -44.46 19.37
N ASP A 702 36.17 -44.83 18.10
CA ASP A 702 35.74 -43.90 17.04
C ASP A 702 34.31 -43.41 17.29
N GLN A 703 33.43 -44.28 17.76
CA GLN A 703 32.06 -43.92 18.11
C GLN A 703 32.00 -42.94 19.29
N LYS A 704 32.83 -43.16 20.32
CA LYS A 704 32.99 -42.20 21.43
C LYS A 704 33.59 -40.87 20.94
N ALA A 705 34.59 -40.91 20.05
CA ALA A 705 35.17 -39.71 19.45
C ALA A 705 34.14 -38.92 18.63
N LEU A 706 33.28 -39.60 17.85
CA LEU A 706 32.18 -38.97 17.11
C LEU A 706 31.12 -38.37 18.03
N LYS A 707 30.76 -39.06 19.12
CA LYS A 707 29.86 -38.53 20.14
C LYS A 707 30.42 -37.24 20.74
N ARG A 708 31.67 -37.25 21.19
CA ARG A 708 32.37 -36.05 21.70
C ARG A 708 32.54 -34.98 20.62
N PHE A 709 32.80 -35.34 19.37
CA PHE A 709 32.89 -34.39 18.26
C PHE A 709 31.60 -33.56 18.12
N VAL A 710 30.44 -34.21 18.26
CA VAL A 710 29.14 -33.52 18.25
C VAL A 710 28.92 -32.78 19.57
N GLU A 711 29.03 -33.47 20.71
CA GLU A 711 28.64 -32.92 22.00
C GLU A 711 29.58 -31.81 22.50
N ASP A 712 30.89 -32.04 22.39
CA ASP A 712 31.95 -31.23 22.97
C ASP A 712 32.43 -30.15 21.98
N ARG A 713 32.86 -30.57 20.78
CA ARG A 713 33.47 -29.68 19.77
C ARG A 713 32.44 -28.87 18.99
N ALA A 714 31.15 -29.12 19.21
CA ALA A 714 30.04 -28.51 18.46
C ALA A 714 30.10 -28.80 16.94
N GLY A 715 30.61 -29.97 16.59
CA GLY A 715 30.67 -30.42 15.21
C GLY A 715 29.31 -30.77 14.64
N THR A 716 29.17 -30.73 13.30
CA THR A 716 27.96 -31.24 12.65
C THR A 716 28.17 -32.66 12.16
N LEU A 717 27.31 -33.58 12.63
CA LEU A 717 27.24 -34.95 12.15
C LEU A 717 26.03 -35.12 11.21
N ILE A 718 26.28 -35.61 10.01
CA ILE A 718 25.25 -35.92 9.03
C ILE A 718 25.24 -37.43 8.85
N VAL A 719 24.09 -38.07 9.08
CA VAL A 719 23.93 -39.51 8.90
C VAL A 719 22.97 -39.75 7.75
N ILE A 720 23.47 -40.39 6.70
CA ILE A 720 22.68 -40.80 5.54
C ILE A 720 22.38 -42.29 5.70
N ALA A 721 21.10 -42.59 5.92
CA ALA A 721 20.65 -43.96 6.04
C ALA A 721 21.00 -44.76 4.78
N GLY A 722 21.29 -46.04 4.97
CA GLY A 722 21.53 -46.97 3.89
C GLY A 722 20.85 -48.31 4.15
N PRO A 723 20.72 -49.12 3.10
CA PRO A 723 19.97 -50.36 3.17
C PRO A 723 20.72 -51.50 3.83
N ARG A 724 22.01 -51.37 4.22
CA ARG A 724 22.83 -52.52 4.69
C ARG A 724 23.18 -52.50 6.16
N HIS A 725 23.58 -51.34 6.71
CA HIS A 725 24.11 -51.28 8.08
C HIS A 725 23.60 -50.05 8.84
N MET A 726 23.83 -48.85 8.33
CA MET A 726 23.53 -47.62 9.09
C MET A 726 22.13 -47.13 8.73
N PRO A 727 21.24 -46.82 9.68
CA PRO A 727 21.49 -46.69 11.12
C PRO A 727 21.18 -47.94 11.96
N HIS A 728 20.43 -48.92 11.45
CA HIS A 728 19.85 -50.01 12.25
C HIS A 728 20.88 -50.89 12.97
N ALA A 729 22.06 -51.12 12.40
CA ALA A 729 23.14 -51.89 13.04
C ALA A 729 23.77 -51.17 14.24
N TYR A 730 23.47 -49.89 14.44
CA TYR A 730 23.97 -49.05 15.54
C TYR A 730 22.93 -48.85 16.65
N ALA A 731 21.79 -49.54 16.64
CA ALA A 731 20.71 -49.35 17.61
C ALA A 731 21.15 -49.55 19.08
N ASN A 732 22.15 -50.40 19.33
CA ASN A 732 22.71 -50.66 20.66
C ASN A 732 24.11 -50.03 20.85
N SER A 733 24.37 -48.90 20.20
CA SER A 733 25.69 -48.24 20.20
C SER A 733 25.64 -46.82 20.75
N PRO A 734 26.77 -46.23 21.21
CA PRO A 734 26.84 -44.83 21.64
C PRO A 734 26.34 -43.81 20.60
N LEU A 735 26.37 -44.15 19.30
CA LEU A 735 25.85 -43.28 18.25
C LEU A 735 24.31 -43.21 18.25
N ALA A 736 23.61 -44.23 18.76
CA ALA A 736 22.16 -44.20 18.87
C ALA A 736 21.68 -43.07 19.80
N ASP A 737 22.46 -42.70 20.82
CA ASP A 737 22.14 -41.63 21.78
C ASP A 737 22.02 -40.26 21.10
N ILE A 738 22.88 -39.97 20.13
CA ILE A 738 22.95 -38.66 19.46
C ILE A 738 22.07 -38.57 18.21
N LEU A 739 21.60 -39.70 17.66
CA LEU A 739 20.70 -39.68 16.49
C LEU A 739 19.35 -39.03 16.85
N PRO A 740 18.73 -38.27 15.94
CA PRO A 740 17.45 -37.59 16.18
C PRO A 740 16.23 -38.52 16.13
N VAL A 741 16.43 -39.79 15.80
CA VAL A 741 15.39 -40.78 15.60
C VAL A 741 15.59 -41.97 16.53
N THR A 742 14.48 -42.60 16.89
CA THR A 742 14.48 -43.89 17.58
C THR A 742 14.43 -44.98 16.52
N LEU A 743 15.42 -45.85 16.54
CA LEU A 743 15.54 -46.98 15.61
C LEU A 743 14.69 -48.15 16.13
N ARG A 744 14.05 -48.89 15.22
CA ARG A 744 13.39 -50.16 15.58
C ARG A 744 14.46 -51.17 15.96
N LYS A 745 14.27 -51.88 17.09
CA LYS A 745 15.23 -52.88 17.54
C LYS A 745 15.15 -54.12 16.64
N PRO A 746 16.29 -54.73 16.26
CA PRO A 746 16.30 -55.91 15.38
C PRO A 746 15.43 -57.07 15.90
N ASP A 747 15.29 -57.23 17.21
CA ASP A 747 14.58 -58.35 17.84
C ASP A 747 13.05 -58.25 17.75
N GLU A 748 12.49 -57.08 17.41
CA GLU A 748 11.04 -56.88 17.27
C GLU A 748 10.51 -57.26 15.86
N ALA A 749 11.39 -57.66 14.94
CA ALA A 749 11.05 -58.06 13.58
C ALA A 749 11.70 -59.41 13.21
N GLN A 750 11.12 -60.51 13.69
CA GLN A 750 11.28 -61.80 13.01
C GLN A 750 10.15 -61.96 11.99
N PRO A 751 10.38 -61.75 10.69
CA PRO A 751 9.47 -62.27 9.69
C PRO A 751 9.65 -63.78 9.61
N ALA A 752 8.55 -64.51 9.81
CA ALA A 752 8.42 -65.88 9.33
C ALA A 752 8.65 -65.87 7.81
N GLN A 753 9.81 -66.39 7.36
CA GLN A 753 10.20 -66.55 5.95
C GLN A 753 10.14 -65.25 5.11
N GLY A 754 11.18 -64.40 5.19
CA GLY A 754 11.38 -63.27 4.27
C GLY A 754 12.64 -62.47 4.58
N ASP A 755 13.08 -61.64 3.63
CA ASP A 755 14.14 -60.64 3.84
C ASP A 755 13.81 -59.74 5.05
N PRO A 756 14.80 -59.33 5.87
CA PRO A 756 14.58 -58.51 7.05
C PRO A 756 13.77 -57.23 6.78
N ASP A 757 12.86 -56.85 7.68
CA ASP A 757 11.94 -55.70 7.54
C ASP A 757 12.64 -54.36 7.30
N TRP A 758 13.91 -54.21 7.67
CA TRP A 758 14.70 -52.99 7.48
C TRP A 758 15.31 -52.85 6.07
N LEU A 759 15.35 -53.91 5.25
CA LEU A 759 15.66 -53.81 3.83
C LEU A 759 14.47 -53.29 3.02
N ARG A 760 13.24 -53.43 3.54
CA ARG A 760 12.02 -52.99 2.87
C ARG A 760 11.67 -51.57 3.30
N SER A 761 11.44 -50.72 2.31
CA SER A 761 10.81 -49.41 2.54
C SER A 761 9.41 -49.64 3.11
N PRO A 762 8.95 -48.85 4.11
CA PRO A 762 7.58 -48.95 4.61
C PRO A 762 6.52 -48.69 3.54
N ASP A 763 6.88 -47.89 2.53
CA ASP A 763 6.02 -47.47 1.43
C ASP A 763 6.62 -47.91 0.08
N ASP A 764 5.80 -48.40 -0.85
CA ASP A 764 6.22 -48.76 -2.23
C ASP A 764 6.73 -47.54 -3.02
N ALA A 765 6.09 -46.39 -2.79
CA ALA A 765 6.45 -45.09 -3.31
C ALA A 765 5.97 -44.02 -2.33
N PHE A 766 6.66 -42.88 -2.30
CA PHE A 766 6.26 -41.72 -1.52
C PHE A 766 6.80 -40.44 -2.15
N ARG A 767 6.11 -39.32 -1.93
CA ARG A 767 6.64 -37.98 -2.24
C ARG A 767 7.23 -37.35 -0.99
N ILE A 768 8.19 -36.45 -1.18
CA ILE A 768 8.73 -35.64 -0.08
C ILE A 768 7.76 -34.48 0.15
N GLU A 769 7.20 -34.40 1.36
CA GLU A 769 6.34 -33.30 1.77
C GLU A 769 7.03 -32.49 2.88
N LEU A 770 6.96 -31.15 2.79
CA LEU A 770 7.53 -30.27 3.81
C LEU A 770 6.55 -30.07 4.97
N THR A 771 7.07 -30.16 6.20
CA THR A 771 6.35 -29.72 7.42
C THR A 771 6.28 -28.19 7.46
N PRO A 772 5.43 -27.57 8.31
CA PRO A 772 5.44 -26.12 8.52
C PRO A 772 6.84 -25.58 8.84
N GLU A 773 7.58 -26.23 9.74
CA GLU A 773 8.95 -25.88 10.09
C GLU A 773 9.90 -26.01 8.90
N GLY A 774 9.71 -27.05 8.09
CA GLY A 774 10.45 -27.29 6.86
C GLY A 774 10.18 -26.28 5.74
N ARG A 775 9.06 -25.56 5.73
CA ARG A 775 8.80 -24.54 4.71
C ARG A 775 9.71 -23.32 4.88
N ASP A 776 10.00 -22.99 6.13
CA ASP A 776 10.80 -21.80 6.47
C ASP A 776 12.29 -22.12 6.64
N HIS A 777 12.64 -23.39 6.85
CA HIS A 777 14.01 -23.82 7.11
C HIS A 777 14.96 -23.63 5.90
N VAL A 778 16.22 -23.32 6.20
CA VAL A 778 17.25 -23.02 5.18
C VAL A 778 17.58 -24.22 4.29
N ILE A 779 17.66 -25.43 4.86
CA ILE A 779 17.98 -26.68 4.15
C ILE A 779 17.03 -26.94 2.97
N THR A 780 15.76 -26.65 3.17
CA THR A 780 14.65 -26.97 2.27
C THR A 780 14.30 -25.80 1.34
N ARG A 781 15.10 -24.72 1.34
CA ARG A 781 14.91 -23.54 0.50
C ARG A 781 15.62 -23.69 -0.85
N LEU A 782 14.96 -24.34 -1.80
CA LEU A 782 15.42 -24.49 -3.19
C LEU A 782 15.19 -23.20 -4.01
N LYS A 783 14.14 -22.45 -3.70
CA LYS A 783 13.79 -21.13 -4.29
C LYS A 783 13.60 -20.08 -3.20
N VAL A 784 13.79 -18.80 -3.56
CA VAL A 784 13.67 -17.68 -2.60
C VAL A 784 12.20 -17.40 -2.27
N ASP A 785 11.34 -17.43 -3.30
CA ASP A 785 9.89 -17.29 -3.12
C ASP A 785 9.28 -18.56 -2.48
N PRO A 786 8.53 -18.43 -1.36
CA PRO A 786 7.96 -19.59 -0.66
C PRO A 786 6.98 -20.41 -1.50
N ALA A 787 6.17 -19.76 -2.35
CA ALA A 787 5.19 -20.45 -3.18
C ALA A 787 5.87 -21.23 -4.31
N GLU A 788 6.84 -20.62 -5.00
CA GLU A 788 7.67 -21.29 -6.00
C GLU A 788 8.47 -22.45 -5.38
N ASN A 789 8.97 -22.29 -4.14
CA ASN A 789 9.69 -23.34 -3.42
C ASN A 789 8.79 -24.57 -3.19
N LEU A 790 7.57 -24.37 -2.68
CA LEU A 790 6.60 -25.45 -2.47
C LEU A 790 6.22 -26.16 -3.78
N GLN A 791 6.00 -25.40 -4.84
CA GLN A 791 5.71 -25.96 -6.16
C GLN A 791 6.88 -26.78 -6.70
N THR A 792 8.12 -26.32 -6.47
CA THR A 792 9.34 -27.06 -6.84
C THR A 792 9.40 -28.39 -6.10
N TRP A 793 9.21 -28.42 -4.77
CA TRP A 793 9.18 -29.66 -3.99
C TRP A 793 8.08 -30.62 -4.46
N ALA A 794 6.88 -30.11 -4.76
CA ALA A 794 5.78 -30.92 -5.28
C ALA A 794 6.02 -31.49 -6.69
N SER A 795 6.95 -30.91 -7.47
CA SER A 795 7.29 -31.37 -8.82
C SER A 795 8.35 -32.48 -8.85
N LEU A 796 8.94 -32.82 -7.70
CA LEU A 796 9.97 -33.85 -7.58
C LEU A 796 9.39 -35.25 -7.80
N PRO A 797 10.20 -36.21 -8.31
CA PRO A 797 9.72 -37.56 -8.57
C PRO A 797 9.48 -38.33 -7.26
N ASP A 798 8.53 -39.27 -7.29
CA ASP A 798 8.33 -40.20 -6.20
C ASP A 798 9.61 -41.03 -5.90
N LEU A 799 9.91 -41.14 -4.62
CA LEU A 799 10.98 -41.98 -4.10
C LEU A 799 10.42 -43.35 -3.71
N ARG A 800 11.26 -44.39 -3.80
CA ARG A 800 10.86 -45.78 -3.55
C ARG A 800 11.56 -46.42 -2.36
N TRP A 801 12.45 -45.67 -1.69
CA TRP A 801 13.22 -46.21 -0.59
C TRP A 801 13.47 -45.16 0.48
N ARG A 802 13.12 -45.50 1.71
CA ARG A 802 13.55 -44.85 2.96
C ARG A 802 13.75 -45.93 4.01
N HIS A 803 14.60 -45.64 4.98
CA HIS A 803 14.81 -46.48 6.15
C HIS A 803 13.62 -46.39 7.11
N PRO A 804 13.12 -47.52 7.64
CA PRO A 804 12.05 -47.53 8.64
C PRO A 804 12.55 -47.06 10.01
N ILE A 805 11.98 -45.95 10.51
CA ILE A 805 12.20 -45.46 11.87
C ILE A 805 10.99 -45.79 12.77
N ALA A 806 11.20 -45.84 14.08
CA ALA A 806 10.10 -45.99 15.03
C ALA A 806 9.36 -44.66 15.22
N THR A 807 10.09 -43.61 15.58
CA THR A 807 9.60 -42.23 15.72
C THR A 807 10.79 -41.28 15.85
N THR A 808 10.56 -39.97 15.88
CA THR A 808 11.60 -38.98 16.21
C THR A 808 11.72 -38.77 17.72
N LYS A 809 12.93 -38.49 18.22
CA LYS A 809 13.16 -38.15 19.63
C LYS A 809 12.49 -36.81 19.99
N GLU A 810 12.29 -36.59 21.29
CA GLU A 810 11.84 -35.29 21.80
C GLU A 810 12.88 -34.21 21.49
N GLY A 811 12.42 -33.04 21.01
CA GLY A 811 13.30 -31.94 20.58
C GLY A 811 13.93 -32.12 19.19
N ALA A 812 13.64 -33.20 18.47
CA ALA A 812 13.99 -33.32 17.05
C ALA A 812 12.98 -32.55 16.18
N VAL A 813 13.47 -31.83 15.18
CA VAL A 813 12.67 -31.06 14.22
C VAL A 813 12.63 -31.81 12.90
N VAL A 814 11.42 -32.22 12.49
CA VAL A 814 11.17 -32.85 11.20
C VAL A 814 10.97 -31.76 10.16
N LEU A 815 11.84 -31.70 9.15
CA LEU A 815 11.75 -30.73 8.05
C LEU A 815 10.95 -31.27 6.87
N ALA A 816 11.07 -32.57 6.61
CA ALA A 816 10.34 -33.23 5.55
C ALA A 816 9.97 -34.65 5.97
N TYR A 817 8.83 -35.12 5.49
CA TYR A 817 8.32 -36.46 5.75
C TYR A 817 7.85 -37.14 4.46
N ALA A 818 7.80 -38.47 4.50
CA ALA A 818 7.34 -39.30 3.40
C ALA A 818 5.82 -39.31 3.37
N LEU A 819 5.23 -38.78 2.31
CA LEU A 819 3.80 -38.88 2.08
C LEU A 819 3.53 -39.99 1.05
N PRO A 820 2.92 -41.12 1.45
CA PRO A 820 2.55 -42.18 0.52
C PRO A 820 1.42 -41.70 -0.42
N PRO A 821 1.24 -42.31 -1.60
CA PRO A 821 0.19 -41.96 -2.57
C PRO A 821 -1.24 -42.02 -2.00
N ASN A 822 -1.49 -42.90 -1.03
CA ASN A 822 -2.78 -43.01 -0.35
C ASN A 822 -2.62 -42.87 1.17
N PRO A 823 -2.46 -41.62 1.68
CA PRO A 823 -2.30 -41.40 3.10
C PRO A 823 -3.63 -41.51 3.85
N PRO A 824 -3.62 -41.75 5.17
CA PRO A 824 -4.82 -41.76 6.01
C PRO A 824 -5.60 -40.44 5.94
N ASP A 825 -6.92 -40.49 6.15
CA ASP A 825 -7.81 -39.32 5.96
C ASP A 825 -7.48 -38.13 6.88
N TYR A 826 -6.98 -38.39 8.09
CA TYR A 826 -6.55 -37.34 9.03
C TYR A 826 -5.29 -36.58 8.56
N VAL A 827 -4.55 -37.10 7.57
CA VAL A 827 -3.43 -36.42 6.91
C VAL A 827 -3.90 -35.60 5.70
N LYS A 828 -4.99 -36.03 5.02
CA LYS A 828 -5.55 -35.37 3.84
C LYS A 828 -6.36 -34.12 4.15
N ALA A 829 -6.97 -34.03 5.33
CA ALA A 829 -7.88 -32.94 5.68
C ALA A 829 -7.15 -31.57 5.77
N PRO A 830 -7.59 -30.53 5.03
CA PRO A 830 -7.10 -29.17 5.27
C PRO A 830 -7.52 -28.70 6.66
N GLU A 831 -6.74 -27.78 7.25
CA GLU A 831 -7.17 -27.06 8.46
C GLU A 831 -8.57 -26.48 8.20
N PRO A 832 -9.54 -26.68 9.09
CA PRO A 832 -10.92 -26.31 8.80
C PRO A 832 -11.03 -24.78 8.70
N GLU A 833 -11.14 -24.28 7.46
CA GLU A 833 -11.68 -22.95 7.16
C GLU A 833 -13.15 -22.91 7.60
N THR A 834 -13.37 -22.44 8.82
CA THR A 834 -14.53 -21.62 9.24
C THR A 834 -15.89 -21.96 8.62
N ARG A 835 -16.43 -23.17 8.84
CA ARG A 835 -17.89 -23.33 8.68
C ARG A 835 -18.63 -24.32 9.56
N ASN A 836 -17.97 -25.25 10.24
CA ASN A 836 -18.60 -26.06 11.29
C ASN A 836 -17.57 -26.42 12.36
N PRO A 837 -17.72 -25.97 13.63
CA PRO A 837 -16.85 -26.43 14.69
C PRO A 837 -17.10 -27.92 14.92
N ARG A 838 -16.12 -28.76 14.59
CA ARG A 838 -16.01 -30.08 15.24
C ARG A 838 -15.80 -29.83 16.75
N PRO A 839 -16.26 -30.74 17.64
CA PRO A 839 -15.91 -30.63 19.06
C PRO A 839 -14.39 -30.50 19.19
N GLU A 840 -13.92 -29.56 20.02
CA GLU A 840 -12.50 -29.18 20.16
C GLU A 840 -11.59 -30.41 20.40
N THR A 841 -12.11 -31.44 21.07
CA THR A 841 -11.43 -32.72 21.32
C THR A 841 -11.10 -33.49 20.05
N ALA A 842 -12.02 -33.60 19.08
CA ALA A 842 -11.79 -34.34 17.84
C ALA A 842 -10.78 -33.65 16.91
N ALA A 843 -10.71 -32.32 16.95
CA ALA A 843 -9.70 -31.56 16.22
C ALA A 843 -8.30 -31.73 16.84
N ALA A 844 -8.21 -31.70 18.17
CA ALA A 844 -6.97 -31.95 18.90
C ALA A 844 -6.45 -33.38 18.68
N GLU A 845 -7.33 -34.39 18.72
CA GLU A 845 -6.99 -35.79 18.44
C GLU A 845 -6.48 -35.98 17.00
N ALA A 846 -7.14 -35.39 16.01
CA ALA A 846 -6.69 -35.47 14.61
C ALA A 846 -5.34 -34.76 14.40
N ALA A 847 -5.10 -33.63 15.07
CA ALA A 847 -3.82 -32.94 15.04
C ALA A 847 -2.70 -33.79 15.67
N ALA A 848 -2.98 -34.43 16.82
CA ALA A 848 -2.04 -35.33 17.47
C ALA A 848 -1.71 -36.55 16.59
N GLN A 849 -2.72 -37.17 15.96
CA GLN A 849 -2.53 -38.28 15.01
C GLN A 849 -1.69 -37.87 13.80
N ARG A 850 -1.95 -36.67 13.25
CA ARG A 850 -1.16 -36.12 12.14
C ARG A 850 0.28 -35.86 12.55
N GLN A 851 0.52 -35.30 13.74
CA GLN A 851 1.87 -35.07 14.24
C GLN A 851 2.62 -36.38 14.48
N GLN A 852 1.95 -37.39 15.03
CA GLN A 852 2.51 -38.73 15.18
C GLN A 852 2.88 -39.34 13.82
N PHE A 853 1.98 -39.27 12.83
CA PHE A 853 2.25 -39.72 11.46
C PHE A 853 3.51 -39.06 10.86
N ILE A 854 3.63 -37.73 11.00
CA ILE A 854 4.81 -36.98 10.52
C ILE A 854 6.10 -37.48 11.19
N ARG A 855 6.07 -37.76 12.50
CA ARG A 855 7.24 -38.26 13.24
C ARG A 855 7.65 -39.67 12.83
N GLU A 856 6.69 -40.55 12.55
CA GLU A 856 6.93 -41.93 12.10
C GLU A 856 7.40 -41.99 10.63
N HIS A 857 7.00 -41.00 9.81
CA HIS A 857 7.34 -40.90 8.38
C HIS A 857 8.45 -39.89 8.11
N ALA A 858 9.19 -39.45 9.12
CA ALA A 858 10.18 -38.40 8.98
C ALA A 858 11.33 -38.82 8.03
N LEU A 859 11.70 -37.92 7.11
CA LEU A 859 12.76 -38.14 6.11
C LEU A 859 13.99 -37.30 6.37
N VAL A 860 13.79 -36.01 6.65
CA VAL A 860 14.85 -35.04 6.91
C VAL A 860 14.64 -34.53 8.32
N VAL A 861 15.48 -34.97 9.25
CA VAL A 861 15.33 -34.68 10.67
C VAL A 861 16.58 -33.99 11.18
N THR A 862 16.39 -32.86 11.83
CA THR A 862 17.46 -32.12 12.50
C THR A 862 17.29 -32.20 14.00
N HIS A 863 18.41 -32.24 14.72
CA HIS A 863 18.43 -32.21 16.17
C HIS A 863 19.72 -31.57 16.65
N HIS A 864 19.69 -31.03 17.86
CA HIS A 864 20.87 -30.53 18.55
C HIS A 864 21.24 -31.53 19.64
N ALA A 865 22.40 -32.18 19.47
CA ALA A 865 23.00 -33.01 20.51
C ALA A 865 24.07 -32.16 21.21
N ALA A 866 23.73 -31.65 22.40
CA ALA A 866 24.50 -30.62 23.09
C ALA A 866 24.75 -29.38 22.21
N LEU A 867 25.98 -29.12 21.74
CA LEU A 867 26.31 -27.96 20.89
C LEU A 867 26.39 -28.29 19.41
N GLY A 868 26.58 -29.57 19.12
CA GLY A 868 26.66 -30.09 17.77
C GLY A 868 25.29 -30.23 17.15
N ARG A 869 25.30 -30.27 15.83
CA ARG A 869 24.10 -30.48 15.03
C ARG A 869 24.13 -31.90 14.50
N VAL A 870 22.98 -32.54 14.51
CA VAL A 870 22.80 -33.84 13.88
C VAL A 870 21.72 -33.72 12.82
N LEU A 871 22.07 -34.01 11.57
CA LEU A 871 21.12 -34.17 10.48
C LEU A 871 21.02 -35.66 10.15
N PHE A 872 19.82 -36.19 10.19
CA PHE A 872 19.52 -37.54 9.75
C PHE A 872 18.69 -37.51 8.47
N LEU A 873 19.21 -38.15 7.43
CA LEU A 873 18.50 -38.39 6.18
C LEU A 873 18.07 -39.86 6.16
N ALA A 874 16.76 -40.11 6.24
CA ALA A 874 16.21 -41.47 6.20
C ALA A 874 16.26 -42.10 4.79
N THR A 875 16.79 -41.42 3.79
CA THR A 875 16.91 -41.91 2.41
C THR A 875 18.26 -41.50 1.82
N ASP A 876 18.81 -42.34 0.95
CA ASP A 876 20.03 -42.05 0.17
C ASP A 876 19.71 -41.68 -1.29
N HIS A 877 18.46 -41.31 -1.56
CA HIS A 877 17.98 -40.95 -2.89
C HIS A 877 17.90 -39.44 -3.14
N THR A 878 18.59 -38.60 -2.33
CA THR A 878 18.64 -37.15 -2.55
C THR A 878 19.26 -36.78 -3.91
N TRP A 879 20.12 -37.63 -4.50
CA TRP A 879 20.56 -37.49 -5.89
C TRP A 879 19.42 -37.43 -6.93
N ARG A 880 18.21 -37.91 -6.62
CA ARG A 880 17.03 -37.79 -7.50
C ARG A 880 16.45 -36.39 -7.57
N LEU A 881 16.86 -35.46 -6.70
CA LEU A 881 16.56 -34.03 -6.83
C LEU A 881 17.06 -33.44 -8.16
N ARG A 882 17.89 -34.18 -8.90
CA ARG A 882 18.41 -33.82 -10.21
C ARG A 882 17.46 -34.09 -11.37
N TYR A 883 16.32 -34.72 -11.09
CA TYR A 883 15.37 -35.12 -12.12
C TYR A 883 14.91 -33.92 -12.95
N ARG A 884 15.10 -33.99 -14.28
CA ARG A 884 14.76 -32.96 -15.30
C ARG A 884 15.49 -31.61 -15.20
N VAL A 885 16.25 -31.33 -14.14
CA VAL A 885 16.94 -30.03 -13.94
C VAL A 885 18.45 -30.13 -13.77
N GLY A 886 19.01 -31.35 -13.85
CA GLY A 886 20.44 -31.59 -13.63
C GLY A 886 20.86 -31.28 -12.19
N ASP A 887 22.06 -30.74 -11.99
CA ASP A 887 22.62 -30.60 -10.65
C ASP A 887 21.99 -29.48 -9.78
N THR A 888 21.12 -28.65 -10.36
CA THR A 888 20.63 -27.39 -9.78
C THR A 888 20.01 -27.54 -8.38
N HIS A 889 18.98 -28.38 -8.22
CA HIS A 889 18.30 -28.53 -6.92
C HIS A 889 19.11 -29.36 -5.93
N HIS A 890 19.83 -30.37 -6.41
CA HIS A 890 20.70 -31.19 -5.57
C HIS A 890 21.86 -30.37 -4.97
N HIS A 891 22.54 -29.57 -5.78
CA HIS A 891 23.61 -28.68 -5.30
C HIS A 891 23.06 -27.60 -4.37
N ARG A 892 21.87 -27.04 -4.66
CA ARG A 892 21.24 -26.11 -3.72
C ARG A 892 20.93 -26.79 -2.39
N PHE A 893 20.28 -27.95 -2.39
CA PHE A 893 19.96 -28.69 -1.17
C PHE A 893 21.22 -28.95 -0.33
N TRP A 894 22.26 -29.55 -0.91
CA TRP A 894 23.50 -29.86 -0.18
C TRP A 894 24.34 -28.63 0.20
N GLY A 895 24.29 -27.56 -0.61
CA GLY A 895 24.87 -26.27 -0.26
C GLY A 895 24.14 -25.63 0.93
N GLN A 896 22.81 -25.75 1.00
CA GLN A 896 22.03 -25.30 2.16
C GLN A 896 22.26 -26.18 3.39
N VAL A 897 22.43 -27.50 3.22
CA VAL A 897 22.84 -28.39 4.31
C VAL A 897 24.18 -27.98 4.87
N LEU A 898 25.17 -27.70 4.02
CA LEU A 898 26.48 -27.28 4.49
C LEU A 898 26.46 -25.90 5.15
N ARG A 899 25.74 -24.94 4.55
CA ARG A 899 25.51 -23.63 5.15
C ARG A 899 24.82 -23.75 6.51
N TRP A 900 23.79 -24.60 6.61
CA TRP A 900 23.15 -24.89 7.88
C TRP A 900 24.14 -25.54 8.85
N ALA A 901 24.96 -26.49 8.42
CA ALA A 901 25.95 -27.15 9.26
C ALA A 901 26.97 -26.16 9.86
N THR A 902 27.33 -25.12 9.12
CA THR A 902 28.34 -24.12 9.54
C THR A 902 27.77 -22.80 10.05
N ALA A 903 26.45 -22.58 9.98
CA ALA A 903 25.80 -21.30 10.30
C ALA A 903 26.02 -20.76 11.72
N ASP A 904 26.28 -21.63 12.72
CA ASP A 904 26.56 -21.20 14.10
C ASP A 904 28.08 -21.11 14.40
N LYS A 905 28.93 -21.06 13.37
CA LYS A 905 30.34 -20.69 13.55
C LYS A 905 30.38 -19.26 14.09
N LEU A 906 30.49 -19.13 15.40
CA LEU A 906 30.88 -17.88 16.05
C LEU A 906 32.30 -17.54 15.55
N PRO A 907 32.48 -16.49 14.74
CA PRO A 907 33.68 -16.26 13.94
C PRO A 907 34.88 -15.83 14.78
N ALA A 908 34.66 -15.30 15.99
CA ALA A 908 35.71 -14.79 16.86
C ALA A 908 35.80 -15.59 18.17
N GLY A 909 37.02 -15.82 18.65
CA GLY A 909 37.31 -16.36 19.97
C GLY A 909 38.21 -17.58 19.98
N THR A 910 38.25 -18.27 21.12
CA THR A 910 39.04 -19.48 21.34
C THR A 910 38.13 -20.73 21.31
N ASN A 911 38.64 -21.92 21.62
CA ASN A 911 37.76 -23.11 21.63
C ASN A 911 36.76 -23.05 22.79
N LEU A 912 37.17 -22.46 23.92
CA LEU A 912 36.39 -22.35 25.16
C LEU A 912 35.45 -21.14 25.19
N VAL A 913 35.82 -20.05 24.51
CA VAL A 913 35.05 -18.79 24.51
C VAL A 913 34.87 -18.31 23.07
N LYS A 914 33.62 -18.23 22.61
CA LYS A 914 33.31 -17.76 21.26
C LYS A 914 32.30 -16.62 21.26
N LEU A 915 32.41 -15.72 20.29
CA LEU A 915 31.54 -14.55 20.09
C LEU A 915 31.22 -14.39 18.60
N GLY A 916 29.99 -13.98 18.31
CA GLY A 916 29.56 -13.78 16.94
C GLY A 916 28.21 -13.10 16.81
N THR A 917 28.08 -12.30 15.77
CA THR A 917 26.79 -11.80 15.29
C THR A 917 26.17 -12.81 14.33
N ASP A 918 24.86 -12.73 14.11
CA ASP A 918 24.19 -13.60 13.12
C ASP A 918 24.51 -13.22 11.66
N ARG A 919 24.97 -11.98 11.43
CA ARG A 919 25.43 -11.48 10.12
C ARG A 919 26.61 -10.52 10.28
N PRO A 920 27.50 -10.41 9.28
CA PRO A 920 28.54 -9.38 9.27
C PRO A 920 28.01 -8.00 8.82
N ARG A 921 26.88 -7.95 8.10
CA ARG A 921 26.25 -6.73 7.56
C ARG A 921 24.75 -6.66 7.87
N TYR A 922 24.26 -5.49 8.25
CA TYR A 922 22.86 -5.21 8.56
C TYR A 922 22.38 -3.95 7.85
N SER A 923 21.10 -3.86 7.56
CA SER A 923 20.44 -2.61 7.18
C SER A 923 19.94 -1.88 8.45
N ALA A 924 19.77 -0.55 8.40
CA ALA A 924 19.37 0.26 9.56
C ALA A 924 18.04 -0.16 10.23
N ASP A 925 17.17 -0.89 9.52
CA ASP A 925 15.89 -1.39 10.02
C ASP A 925 15.98 -2.80 10.64
N GLN A 926 17.09 -3.52 10.44
CA GLN A 926 17.30 -4.87 10.93
C GLN A 926 17.87 -4.88 12.36
N PRO A 927 17.34 -5.72 13.27
CA PRO A 927 17.90 -5.88 14.60
C PRO A 927 19.19 -6.72 14.56
N VAL A 928 20.22 -6.27 15.28
CA VAL A 928 21.51 -6.97 15.39
C VAL A 928 21.42 -7.99 16.53
N ARG A 929 21.64 -9.27 16.22
CA ARG A 929 21.60 -10.36 17.23
C ARG A 929 23.00 -10.85 17.53
N LEU A 930 23.34 -10.85 18.83
CA LEU A 930 24.62 -11.28 19.33
C LEU A 930 24.49 -12.63 20.04
N ARG A 931 25.47 -13.50 19.83
CA ARG A 931 25.63 -14.77 20.52
C ARG A 931 27.03 -14.92 21.08
N ALA A 932 27.13 -15.48 22.27
CA ALA A 932 28.39 -15.84 22.92
C ALA A 932 28.29 -17.26 23.48
N LYS A 933 29.40 -17.99 23.50
CA LYS A 933 29.48 -19.33 24.07
C LYS A 933 30.61 -19.39 25.09
N LEU A 934 30.31 -19.93 26.26
CA LEU A 934 31.26 -20.10 27.36
C LEU A 934 31.23 -21.56 27.85
N THR A 935 32.34 -22.27 27.64
CA THR A 935 32.49 -23.68 28.07
C THR A 935 33.74 -23.85 28.91
N GLN A 936 33.65 -24.72 29.93
CA GLN A 936 34.80 -25.13 30.73
C GLN A 936 35.70 -26.10 29.93
N PRO A 937 36.93 -26.39 30.40
CA PRO A 937 37.81 -27.38 29.77
C PRO A 937 37.22 -28.80 29.71
N ASP A 938 36.29 -29.14 30.62
CA ASP A 938 35.52 -30.40 30.60
C ASP A 938 34.27 -30.32 29.70
N LEU A 939 34.12 -29.20 28.98
CA LEU A 939 33.10 -28.92 27.97
C LEU A 939 31.69 -28.76 28.56
N THR A 940 31.58 -28.68 29.88
CA THR A 940 30.35 -28.30 30.56
C THR A 940 30.06 -26.80 30.39
N PRO A 941 28.77 -26.41 30.38
CA PRO A 941 28.38 -25.03 30.17
C PRO A 941 28.73 -24.16 31.39
N VAL A 942 29.39 -23.03 31.17
CA VAL A 942 29.57 -22.03 32.22
C VAL A 942 28.24 -21.31 32.40
N LYS A 943 27.60 -21.49 33.55
CA LYS A 943 26.41 -20.75 33.96
C LYS A 943 26.83 -19.58 34.85
N SER A 944 26.70 -18.36 34.33
CA SER A 944 27.03 -17.11 35.00
C SER A 944 25.99 -16.07 34.62
N ASP A 945 25.54 -15.30 35.60
CA ASP A 945 24.60 -14.19 35.35
C ASP A 945 25.31 -12.90 34.91
N ASP A 946 26.66 -12.90 34.94
CA ASP A 946 27.52 -11.75 34.63
C ASP A 946 28.19 -11.90 33.26
N VAL A 947 27.38 -12.11 32.22
CA VAL A 947 27.84 -12.16 30.82
C VAL A 947 27.27 -10.95 30.08
N ALA A 948 28.12 -10.04 29.64
CA ALA A 948 27.73 -8.85 28.90
C ALA A 948 28.61 -8.67 27.66
N ALA A 949 28.14 -7.85 26.73
CA ALA A 949 28.92 -7.38 25.59
C ALA A 949 28.89 -5.85 25.53
N VAL A 950 30.02 -5.26 25.16
CA VAL A 950 30.16 -3.83 24.95
C VAL A 950 30.37 -3.57 23.47
N VAL A 951 29.49 -2.75 22.89
CA VAL A 951 29.53 -2.32 21.50
C VAL A 951 30.24 -0.96 21.42
N TYR A 952 31.25 -0.88 20.58
CA TYR A 952 32.06 0.31 20.32
C TYR A 952 31.82 0.83 18.90
N LEU A 953 31.79 2.16 18.75
CA LEU A 953 31.88 2.86 17.47
C LEU A 953 33.22 3.60 17.46
N GLY A 954 34.21 3.08 16.72
CA GLY A 954 35.61 3.45 16.92
C GLY A 954 36.06 3.07 18.34
N ASP A 955 36.53 4.05 19.11
CA ASP A 955 36.98 3.85 20.51
C ASP A 955 35.90 4.18 21.55
N LYS A 956 34.72 4.66 21.14
CA LYS A 956 33.66 5.08 22.08
C LYS A 956 32.68 3.95 22.35
N PRO A 957 32.43 3.56 23.62
CA PRO A 957 31.40 2.59 23.95
C PRO A 957 30.00 3.19 23.76
N VAL A 958 29.19 2.58 22.90
CA VAL A 958 27.83 3.03 22.55
C VAL A 958 26.77 2.30 23.38
N LEU A 959 26.93 0.99 23.56
CA LEU A 959 25.96 0.14 24.24
C LEU A 959 26.66 -0.95 25.04
N ARG A 960 26.21 -1.18 26.28
CA ARG A 960 26.53 -2.39 27.04
C ARG A 960 25.24 -3.19 27.22
N ARG A 961 25.23 -4.44 26.78
CA ARG A 961 24.05 -5.32 26.83
C ARG A 961 24.38 -6.60 27.58
N LYS A 962 23.55 -6.97 28.54
CA LYS A 962 23.60 -8.29 29.18
C LYS A 962 23.16 -9.36 28.18
N LEU A 963 23.86 -10.48 28.15
CA LEU A 963 23.47 -11.65 27.37
C LEU A 963 22.78 -12.66 28.29
N ASP A 964 21.65 -13.19 27.83
CA ASP A 964 20.85 -14.16 28.59
C ASP A 964 21.20 -15.59 28.15
N LEU A 965 21.37 -16.48 29.12
CA LEU A 965 21.59 -17.89 28.86
C LEU A 965 20.33 -18.50 28.21
N ILE A 966 20.48 -19.11 27.04
CA ILE A 966 19.38 -19.82 26.38
C ILE A 966 19.05 -21.08 27.22
N PRO A 967 17.79 -21.30 27.64
CA PRO A 967 17.41 -22.50 28.40
C PRO A 967 17.74 -23.79 27.63
N ASN A 968 18.23 -24.81 28.34
CA ASN A 968 18.68 -26.09 27.77
C ASN A 968 19.81 -25.96 26.72
N SER A 969 20.45 -24.80 26.62
CA SER A 969 21.67 -24.64 25.83
C SER A 969 22.91 -24.98 26.65
N GLN A 970 23.94 -25.43 25.96
CA GLN A 970 25.25 -25.75 26.54
C GLN A 970 26.12 -24.48 26.65
N GLY A 971 25.66 -23.51 27.45
CA GLY A 971 26.43 -22.30 27.76
C GLY A 971 26.38 -21.25 26.65
N ILE A 972 25.29 -21.23 25.87
CA ILE A 972 25.05 -20.21 24.85
C ILE A 972 24.28 -19.06 25.47
N TYR A 973 24.85 -17.88 25.34
CA TYR A 973 24.28 -16.61 25.74
C TYR A 973 23.86 -15.85 24.49
N ALA A 974 22.68 -15.25 24.50
CA ALA A 974 22.17 -14.45 23.38
C ALA A 974 21.58 -13.12 23.85
N ALA A 975 21.67 -12.12 22.99
CA ALA A 975 21.04 -10.82 23.21
C ALA A 975 20.64 -10.19 21.87
N ASP A 976 19.53 -9.46 21.89
CA ASP A 976 19.18 -8.52 20.83
C ASP A 976 19.77 -7.14 21.20
N LEU A 977 20.72 -6.69 20.39
CA LEU A 977 21.37 -5.39 20.55
C LEU A 977 20.50 -4.24 20.03
N GLY A 978 19.42 -4.54 19.31
CA GLY A 978 18.51 -3.57 18.71
C GLY A 978 18.99 -3.06 17.35
N ARG A 979 18.50 -1.88 16.97
CA ARG A 979 18.86 -1.19 15.73
C ARG A 979 19.94 -0.15 16.01
N PHE A 980 20.86 0.00 15.07
CA PHE A 980 21.95 0.97 15.12
C PHE A 980 21.88 1.87 13.89
N ASP A 981 22.45 3.07 14.02
CA ASP A 981 22.67 3.96 12.88
C ASP A 981 23.81 3.42 12.00
N GLY A 982 23.89 3.91 10.75
CA GLY A 982 24.90 3.47 9.80
C GLY A 982 26.34 3.65 10.30
N GLY A 983 27.18 2.62 10.15
CA GLY A 983 28.58 2.64 10.57
C GLY A 983 29.16 1.25 10.86
N THR A 984 30.48 1.21 11.08
CA THR A 984 31.21 0.00 11.50
C THR A 984 31.31 -0.05 13.01
N TYR A 985 30.85 -1.14 13.63
CA TYR A 985 30.83 -1.34 15.06
C TYR A 985 31.69 -2.54 15.45
N ARG A 986 32.30 -2.46 16.64
CA ARG A 986 33.14 -3.50 17.22
C ARG A 986 32.56 -3.96 18.55
N ILE A 987 32.29 -5.24 18.70
CA ILE A 987 31.71 -5.84 19.90
C ILE A 987 32.80 -6.55 20.67
N GLU A 988 33.03 -6.20 21.95
CA GLU A 988 33.90 -6.94 22.86
C GLU A 988 33.05 -7.73 23.88
N LEU A 989 33.43 -8.97 24.17
CA LEU A 989 32.82 -9.76 25.25
C LEU A 989 33.36 -9.30 26.62
N ASP A 990 32.46 -8.89 27.51
CA ASP A 990 32.74 -8.53 28.90
C ASP A 990 32.10 -9.56 29.85
N ALA A 991 32.86 -10.62 30.12
CA ALA A 991 32.45 -11.69 31.02
C ALA A 991 33.60 -12.04 31.97
N PRO A 992 33.50 -11.72 33.28
CA PRO A 992 34.53 -12.10 34.26
C PRO A 992 34.81 -13.61 34.27
N ALA A 993 33.76 -14.43 34.06
CA ALA A 993 33.87 -15.89 33.95
C ALA A 993 34.64 -16.37 32.70
N ALA A 994 34.78 -15.54 31.67
CA ALA A 994 35.52 -15.87 30.45
C ALA A 994 37.02 -15.61 30.57
N LYS A 995 37.46 -14.68 31.43
CA LYS A 995 38.88 -14.32 31.61
C LYS A 995 39.81 -15.51 31.91
N PRO A 996 39.51 -16.43 32.86
CA PRO A 996 40.36 -17.58 33.10
C PRO A 996 40.36 -18.57 31.92
N LEU A 997 39.25 -18.68 31.18
CA LEU A 997 39.13 -19.55 30.01
C LEU A 997 39.92 -19.01 28.81
N LEU A 998 39.90 -17.70 28.60
CA LEU A 998 40.67 -17.03 27.55
C LEU A 998 42.17 -17.12 27.83
N ALA A 999 42.59 -16.88 29.08
CA ALA A 999 43.98 -17.01 29.50
C ALA A 999 44.52 -18.45 29.33
N ALA A 1000 43.69 -19.48 29.52
CA ALA A 1000 44.07 -20.87 29.30
C ALA A 1000 44.43 -21.19 27.84
N GLU A 1001 43.91 -20.41 26.88
CA GLU A 1001 44.18 -20.57 25.44
C GLU A 1001 44.99 -19.39 24.84
N GLY A 1002 45.60 -18.56 25.70
CA GLY A 1002 46.51 -17.48 25.28
C GLY A 1002 45.83 -16.24 24.66
N ALA A 1003 44.53 -16.04 24.89
CA ALA A 1003 43.80 -14.86 24.45
C ALA A 1003 43.48 -13.93 25.64
N GLU A 1004 43.54 -12.61 25.44
CA GLU A 1004 43.11 -11.62 26.46
C GLU A 1004 41.66 -11.19 26.29
N LYS A 1005 41.20 -11.06 25.03
CA LYS A 1005 39.88 -10.55 24.68
C LYS A 1005 39.33 -11.23 23.43
N VAL A 1006 38.02 -11.22 23.29
CA VAL A 1006 37.31 -11.65 22.07
C VAL A 1006 36.50 -10.49 21.55
N ALA A 1007 36.75 -10.12 20.29
CA ALA A 1007 36.03 -9.06 19.60
C ALA A 1007 35.57 -9.49 18.22
N VAL A 1008 34.43 -8.96 17.78
CA VAL A 1008 33.88 -9.16 16.41
C VAL A 1008 33.41 -7.81 15.86
N GLU A 1009 33.59 -7.61 14.56
CA GLU A 1009 33.14 -6.40 13.87
C GLU A 1009 31.89 -6.68 13.03
N PHE A 1010 30.99 -5.71 12.95
CA PHE A 1010 29.83 -5.73 12.06
C PHE A 1010 29.58 -4.36 11.47
N PHE A 1011 28.99 -4.31 10.28
CA PHE A 1011 28.65 -3.07 9.58
C PHE A 1011 27.14 -2.88 9.48
N VAL A 1012 26.70 -1.65 9.69
CA VAL A 1012 25.32 -1.24 9.46
C VAL A 1012 25.29 -0.27 8.28
N GLU A 1013 24.54 -0.62 7.26
CA GLU A 1013 24.35 0.22 6.08
C GLU A 1013 23.64 1.52 6.50
N PRO A 1014 24.14 2.68 6.08
CA PRO A 1014 23.43 3.94 6.31
C PRO A 1014 22.06 3.89 5.63
N ALA A 1015 21.02 4.30 6.36
CA ALA A 1015 19.68 4.44 5.80
C ALA A 1015 19.74 5.47 4.66
N LEU A 1016 19.42 5.03 3.44
CA LEU A 1016 19.30 5.94 2.32
C LEU A 1016 17.94 6.62 2.36
N PRO A 1017 17.89 7.95 2.25
CA PRO A 1017 16.67 8.62 1.84
C PRO A 1017 16.41 8.25 0.38
N ILE A 1018 15.47 7.34 0.15
CA ILE A 1018 14.91 7.04 -1.20
C ILE A 1018 14.51 8.35 -1.90
N GLU A 1019 14.08 9.35 -1.13
CA GLU A 1019 13.76 10.72 -1.55
C GLU A 1019 14.92 11.49 -2.20
N GLN A 1020 16.18 11.12 -1.96
CA GLN A 1020 17.34 11.76 -2.60
C GLN A 1020 17.80 11.04 -3.89
N VAL A 1021 17.22 9.88 -4.18
CA VAL A 1021 17.46 9.17 -5.43
C VAL A 1021 16.56 9.71 -6.54
N GLU A 1022 15.27 9.92 -6.28
CA GLU A 1022 14.33 10.42 -7.29
C GLU A 1022 14.00 11.91 -7.08
N LEU A 1023 14.88 12.78 -7.57
CA LEU A 1023 14.75 14.25 -7.42
C LEU A 1023 13.74 14.89 -8.37
N SER A 1024 13.30 14.17 -9.40
CA SER A 1024 12.36 14.69 -10.39
C SER A 1024 10.93 14.69 -9.84
N ALA A 1025 10.10 15.67 -10.21
CA ALA A 1025 8.70 15.69 -9.75
C ALA A 1025 7.88 14.59 -10.44
N ASN A 1026 7.07 13.84 -9.67
CA ASN A 1026 6.18 12.83 -10.23
C ASN A 1026 4.81 13.45 -10.62
N ARG A 1027 4.85 14.36 -11.60
CA ARG A 1027 3.66 15.03 -12.12
C ARG A 1027 2.59 14.04 -12.61
N GLY A 1028 3.02 12.93 -13.21
CA GLY A 1028 2.12 11.89 -13.71
C GLY A 1028 1.29 11.22 -12.61
N LEU A 1029 1.85 11.01 -11.41
CA LEU A 1029 1.08 10.50 -10.27
C LEU A 1029 0.04 11.53 -9.81
N LEU A 1030 0.43 12.78 -9.66
CA LEU A 1030 -0.46 13.86 -9.23
C LEU A 1030 -1.61 14.10 -10.24
N GLU A 1031 -1.33 14.03 -11.54
CA GLU A 1031 -2.35 14.14 -12.61
C GLU A 1031 -3.34 12.96 -12.58
N ARG A 1032 -2.87 11.75 -12.29
CA ARG A 1032 -3.75 10.59 -12.07
C ARG A 1032 -4.65 10.80 -10.86
N ILE A 1033 -4.11 11.26 -9.73
CA ILE A 1033 -4.89 11.55 -8.51
C ILE A 1033 -5.94 12.65 -8.77
N ALA A 1034 -5.55 13.72 -9.43
CA ALA A 1034 -6.44 14.81 -9.82
C ALA A 1034 -7.57 14.31 -10.73
N THR A 1035 -7.26 13.50 -11.74
CA THR A 1035 -8.25 12.91 -12.65
C THR A 1035 -9.25 12.00 -11.91
N LEU A 1036 -8.77 11.17 -10.97
CA LEU A 1036 -9.62 10.27 -10.18
C LEU A 1036 -10.55 11.01 -9.21
N THR A 1037 -10.19 12.23 -8.82
CA THR A 1037 -10.92 13.03 -7.81
C THR A 1037 -11.64 14.25 -8.38
N ASN A 1038 -11.51 14.49 -9.69
CA ASN A 1038 -11.96 15.71 -10.37
C ASN A 1038 -11.32 16.98 -9.78
N GLY A 1039 -10.06 16.88 -9.35
CA GLY A 1039 -9.21 18.00 -8.92
C GLY A 1039 -8.31 18.52 -10.04
N ALA A 1040 -7.30 19.33 -9.68
CA ALA A 1040 -6.39 19.95 -10.65
C ALA A 1040 -4.93 19.98 -10.17
N VAL A 1041 -4.01 19.84 -11.11
CA VAL A 1041 -2.56 19.98 -10.90
C VAL A 1041 -2.11 21.34 -11.43
N ALA A 1042 -1.44 22.12 -10.59
CA ALA A 1042 -0.98 23.46 -10.90
C ALA A 1042 0.53 23.60 -10.70
N ASP A 1043 1.14 24.46 -11.52
CA ASP A 1043 2.53 24.86 -11.32
C ASP A 1043 2.63 25.93 -10.20
N PRO A 1044 3.77 26.06 -9.51
CA PRO A 1044 3.94 27.02 -8.41
C PRO A 1044 3.70 28.47 -8.84
N ALA A 1045 3.91 28.77 -10.13
CA ALA A 1045 3.64 30.06 -10.74
C ALA A 1045 2.13 30.40 -10.88
N ASN A 1046 1.25 29.40 -10.91
CA ASN A 1046 -0.19 29.56 -11.14
C ASN A 1046 -1.03 28.73 -10.15
N PRO A 1047 -0.90 28.94 -8.82
CA PRO A 1047 -1.60 28.14 -7.82
C PRO A 1047 -3.12 28.29 -7.89
N SER A 1048 -3.62 29.38 -8.51
CA SER A 1048 -5.05 29.64 -8.72
C SER A 1048 -5.79 28.49 -9.41
N ASP A 1049 -5.09 27.69 -10.21
CA ASP A 1049 -5.67 26.63 -11.04
C ASP A 1049 -6.11 25.47 -10.16
N ALA A 1050 -5.26 25.09 -9.21
CA ALA A 1050 -5.59 24.14 -8.16
C ALA A 1050 -6.76 24.64 -7.31
N LEU A 1051 -6.80 25.94 -7.01
CA LEU A 1051 -7.88 26.53 -6.19
C LEU A 1051 -9.22 26.62 -6.92
N ALA A 1052 -9.24 26.68 -8.25
CA ALA A 1052 -10.46 26.79 -9.05
C ALA A 1052 -11.27 25.48 -9.08
N ALA A 1053 -10.60 24.34 -8.94
CA ALA A 1053 -11.22 23.02 -8.93
C ALA A 1053 -11.81 22.61 -7.55
N LEU A 1054 -11.64 23.43 -6.50
CA LEU A 1054 -12.20 23.16 -5.18
C LEU A 1054 -13.73 23.28 -5.16
N GLY A 1055 -14.40 22.47 -4.34
CA GLY A 1055 -15.85 22.54 -4.16
C GLY A 1055 -16.31 23.85 -3.52
N PRO A 1056 -17.62 24.19 -3.57
CA PRO A 1056 -18.13 25.46 -3.04
C PRO A 1056 -17.91 25.59 -1.51
N PRO A 1057 -17.73 26.80 -0.96
CA PRO A 1057 -17.38 27.03 0.45
C PRO A 1057 -18.50 26.68 1.44
N THR A 1058 -19.76 26.68 0.98
CA THR A 1058 -20.93 26.32 1.79
C THR A 1058 -21.76 25.25 1.10
N LEU A 1059 -22.12 24.19 1.83
CA LEU A 1059 -23.03 23.15 1.36
C LEU A 1059 -24.39 23.32 2.05
N THR A 1060 -25.45 23.52 1.28
CA THR A 1060 -26.82 23.55 1.80
C THR A 1060 -27.41 22.14 1.75
N LEU A 1061 -27.50 21.47 2.90
CA LEU A 1061 -28.20 20.19 3.03
C LEU A 1061 -29.67 20.43 3.33
N THR A 1062 -30.55 19.93 2.48
CA THR A 1062 -32.00 19.91 2.71
C THR A 1062 -32.40 18.60 3.36
N ASP A 1063 -32.73 18.63 4.65
CA ASP A 1063 -33.28 17.50 5.39
C ASP A 1063 -34.81 17.60 5.38
N ARG A 1064 -35.48 16.59 4.83
CA ARG A 1064 -36.95 16.52 4.80
C ARG A 1064 -37.43 15.74 6.01
N ARG A 1065 -37.92 16.43 7.04
CA ARG A 1065 -38.55 15.78 8.19
C ARG A 1065 -40.03 15.56 7.94
N GLN A 1066 -40.48 14.35 8.21
CA GLN A 1066 -41.88 13.93 8.09
C GLN A 1066 -42.44 13.64 9.47
N TRP A 1067 -43.52 14.32 9.86
CA TRP A 1067 -44.29 14.02 11.07
C TRP A 1067 -45.59 13.32 10.69
N SER A 1068 -45.77 12.07 11.14
CA SER A 1068 -47.01 11.31 10.95
C SER A 1068 -48.10 11.85 11.87
N LEU A 1069 -49.17 12.42 11.30
CA LEU A 1069 -50.30 12.94 12.08
C LEU A 1069 -51.29 11.83 12.44
N TRP A 1070 -51.40 10.81 11.58
CA TRP A 1070 -52.31 9.67 11.76
C TRP A 1070 -51.91 8.71 12.89
N ASN A 1071 -50.63 8.66 13.26
CA ASN A 1071 -50.13 7.83 14.38
C ASN A 1071 -49.60 8.73 15.51
N SER A 1072 -50.37 9.74 15.89
CA SER A 1072 -49.99 10.70 16.92
C SER A 1072 -50.75 10.45 18.22
N TRP A 1073 -50.08 10.58 19.36
CA TRP A 1073 -50.68 10.47 20.69
C TRP A 1073 -51.91 11.36 20.91
N PRO A 1074 -51.93 12.64 20.46
CA PRO A 1074 -53.11 13.48 20.58
C PRO A 1074 -54.34 12.94 19.84
N LEU A 1075 -54.13 12.32 18.67
CA LEU A 1075 -55.22 11.72 17.90
C LEU A 1075 -55.80 10.49 18.61
N LEU A 1076 -54.94 9.65 19.20
CA LEU A 1076 -55.36 8.51 20.00
C LEU A 1076 -56.20 8.97 21.21
N LEU A 1077 -55.72 9.99 21.95
CA LEU A 1077 -56.46 10.57 23.07
C LEU A 1077 -57.82 11.14 22.63
N LEU A 1078 -57.89 11.79 21.47
CA LEU A 1078 -59.15 12.29 20.91
C LEU A 1078 -60.14 11.16 20.60
N ILE A 1079 -59.69 10.07 19.98
CA ILE A 1079 -60.54 8.91 19.67
C ILE A 1079 -61.04 8.25 20.95
N VAL A 1080 -60.15 8.03 21.93
CA VAL A 1080 -60.51 7.47 23.24
C VAL A 1080 -61.49 8.38 23.97
N ALA A 1081 -61.30 9.70 23.93
CA ALA A 1081 -62.22 10.66 24.53
C ALA A 1081 -63.60 10.63 23.86
N LEU A 1082 -63.67 10.58 22.53
CA LEU A 1082 -64.93 10.51 21.79
C LEU A 1082 -65.68 9.19 22.06
N ALA A 1083 -64.98 8.05 21.97
CA ALA A 1083 -65.56 6.74 22.24
C ALA A 1083 -65.97 6.58 23.72
N GLY A 1084 -65.16 7.11 24.64
CA GLY A 1084 -65.47 7.14 26.08
C GLY A 1084 -66.67 8.03 26.39
N THR A 1085 -66.79 9.19 25.72
CA THR A 1085 -67.94 10.08 25.85
C THR A 1085 -69.21 9.41 25.28
N GLU A 1086 -69.09 8.73 24.14
CA GLU A 1086 -70.19 7.95 23.57
C GLU A 1086 -70.66 6.87 24.55
N TRP A 1087 -69.73 6.07 25.08
CA TRP A 1087 -70.02 5.03 26.06
C TRP A 1087 -70.67 5.59 27.32
N PHE A 1088 -70.14 6.70 27.86
CA PHE A 1088 -70.69 7.35 29.05
C PHE A 1088 -72.12 7.87 28.83
N LEU A 1089 -72.38 8.53 27.69
CA LEU A 1089 -73.72 8.99 27.32
C LEU A 1089 -74.68 7.82 27.13
N ARG A 1090 -74.22 6.71 26.55
CA ARG A 1090 -75.00 5.48 26.37
C ARG A 1090 -75.37 4.85 27.71
N LYS A 1091 -74.41 4.76 28.65
CA LYS A 1091 -74.63 4.25 30.01
C LYS A 1091 -75.58 5.13 30.81
N ARG A 1092 -75.41 6.46 30.74
CA ARG A 1092 -76.31 7.44 31.39
C ARG A 1092 -77.74 7.36 30.84
N ALA A 1093 -77.90 7.02 29.58
CA ALA A 1093 -79.20 6.82 28.92
C ALA A 1093 -79.80 5.42 29.12
N ARG A 1094 -79.16 4.53 29.91
CA ARG A 1094 -79.57 3.13 30.19
C ARG A 1094 -79.65 2.23 28.95
N LEU A 1095 -78.77 2.44 27.97
CA LEU A 1095 -78.70 1.68 26.70
C LEU A 1095 -77.55 0.66 26.66
N ALA A 1096 -76.82 0.52 27.77
CA ALA A 1096 -75.64 -0.33 27.91
C ALA A 1096 -75.74 -1.17 29.17
#